data_AF-A0A9D6VT42-F1
#
_entry.id   AF-A0A9D6VT42-F1
#
_cell.length_a   1.000
_cell.length_b   1.000
_cell.length_c   1.000
_cell.angle_alpha   90.00
_cell.angle_beta   90.00
_cell.angle_gamma   90.00
#
_symmetry.space_group_name_H-M   'P 1'
#
loop_
_entity.id
_entity.type
_entity.pdbx_description
1 polymer ?
#
loop_
_entity_poly.entity_id
_entity_poly.type
_entity_poly.pdbx_seq_one_letter_code
_entity_poly.pdbx_strand_id
1 'polypeptide(L)'
;MTAFLSRSVCLLLPLLLALALSVSATAHAAELTLPLRLPVTVLQESLQDTLGIKDPAPAEIFRQGDCRFIQLEGLKLETDGGRLHVKTHTTLKFGPNWFGSCYGAIDWRGTAQFELEPYITPEHLLRYRLRDTQLIDEQGNKSLAAGLVWKLVARIMQPRLEAFQIDLRPPRSEVTSVLHNFATPSQVEELDRILASARTTTLTVAKHELSVPLVLDIPDHYLAQPDVADTATETPLTAEELASFERTSQAWDAFLVYIIRNLGLDIVDDDIRIRLLEILLNSRYQITAILSGEAEETSADPTRALFVTTWNDLHTLIMDAGDRGQLHGRLLSYLSFLTAGDALFLLDTTAPGLGMEISENGLRRLARAMRPLDKADPLQYDWNLDPFLQDLFDLDQPQTPAPAPPVSPETPTPQSLRWLDLLIPVAQAEAAPHTTPDAAQQLSDQLHEWIPQPEEMDTYRAVVNALLDNVRQRETPTTRISVAEAEIFRHLVPATAMIESCWRQYARENGAVTYVRSPSGSIGMMQINPRVWRGIFDIQRLKNDTGYNVYAGTRILLRYLRLYARPIAARTGTPTDLARASYAAYNAGPRAAGRFLRAHRKSRIRQIDEKFWNLYQAINAGGTVDLQACTVVASPAT
;
A
#
# COMPACT_ATOMS: atom_id res chain seq x y z
N MET A 1 -54.00 23.20 73.10
CA MET A 1 -53.70 22.32 71.94
C MET A 1 -52.70 23.02 71.03
N THR A 2 -51.41 23.02 71.39
CA THR A 2 -50.33 23.60 70.57
C THR A 2 -48.99 23.05 71.06
N ALA A 3 -48.73 21.75 70.84
CA ALA A 3 -47.43 21.14 71.13
C ALA A 3 -47.26 19.77 70.45
N PHE A 4 -47.45 19.65 69.14
CA PHE A 4 -47.10 18.42 68.41
C PHE A 4 -46.93 18.75 66.92
N LEU A 5 -45.81 19.39 66.52
CA LEU A 5 -45.33 19.48 65.13
C LEU A 5 -44.03 20.30 65.09
N SER A 6 -42.96 19.83 65.75
CA SER A 6 -41.66 20.55 65.69
C SER A 6 -40.43 19.64 65.70
N ARG A 7 -40.59 18.31 65.70
CA ARG A 7 -39.43 17.39 65.67
C ARG A 7 -39.24 16.60 64.38
N SER A 8 -40.24 16.52 63.50
CA SER A 8 -40.10 15.76 62.24
C SER A 8 -39.56 16.59 61.06
N VAL A 9 -39.48 17.92 61.19
CA VAL A 9 -39.03 18.80 60.08
C VAL A 9 -37.52 19.08 60.13
N CYS A 10 -36.86 18.89 61.28
CA CYS A 10 -35.44 19.22 61.44
C CYS A 10 -34.45 18.14 60.96
N LEU A 11 -34.91 16.93 60.64
CA LEU A 11 -34.05 15.83 60.15
C LEU A 11 -34.15 15.60 58.64
N LEU A 12 -35.19 16.12 57.98
CA LEU A 12 -35.37 16.01 56.53
C LEU A 12 -34.52 17.03 55.76
N LEU A 13 -34.26 18.21 56.33
CA LEU A 13 -33.50 19.26 55.66
C LEU A 13 -32.00 18.94 55.46
N PRO A 14 -31.25 18.36 56.43
CA PRO A 14 -29.86 17.97 56.18
C PRO A 14 -29.75 16.71 55.29
N LEU A 15 -30.77 15.85 55.27
CA LEU A 15 -30.81 14.67 54.38
C LEU A 15 -31.12 15.07 52.93
N LEU A 16 -32.00 16.06 52.72
CA LEU A 16 -32.28 16.67 51.41
C LEU A 16 -31.10 17.53 50.91
N LEU A 17 -30.37 18.22 51.80
CA LEU A 17 -29.14 18.92 51.41
C LEU A 17 -28.00 17.94 51.09
N ALA A 18 -27.89 16.81 51.79
CA ALA A 18 -26.91 15.77 51.48
C ALA A 18 -27.22 15.04 50.16
N LEU A 19 -28.51 14.81 49.83
CA LEU A 19 -28.94 14.31 48.52
C LEU A 19 -28.84 15.36 47.39
N ALA A 20 -28.90 16.65 47.73
CA ALA A 20 -28.73 17.74 46.75
C ALA A 20 -27.25 18.14 46.54
N LEU A 21 -26.33 17.70 47.41
CA LEU A 21 -24.87 17.81 47.22
C LEU A 21 -24.27 16.59 46.53
N SER A 22 -25.03 15.51 46.33
CA SER A 22 -24.81 14.56 45.24
C SER A 22 -25.37 15.12 43.92
N VAL A 23 -25.00 16.36 43.58
CA VAL A 23 -24.94 16.73 42.16
C VAL A 23 -23.85 15.83 41.61
N SER A 24 -24.29 14.83 40.87
CA SER A 24 -23.47 13.99 40.01
C SER A 24 -22.35 14.86 39.48
N ALA A 25 -21.10 14.50 39.77
CA ALA A 25 -20.02 14.87 38.88
C ALA A 25 -20.49 14.37 37.52
N THR A 26 -21.02 15.27 36.69
CA THR A 26 -21.27 14.98 35.30
C THR A 26 -19.88 14.71 34.78
N ALA A 27 -19.54 13.43 34.69
CA ALA A 27 -18.40 12.96 33.95
C ALA A 27 -18.54 13.63 32.59
N HIS A 28 -17.77 14.70 32.39
CA HIS A 28 -17.62 15.25 31.07
C HIS A 28 -16.96 14.11 30.28
N ALA A 29 -17.54 13.84 29.14
CA ALA A 29 -17.02 12.87 28.21
C ALA A 29 -16.63 13.67 26.99
N ALA A 30 -15.39 13.54 26.53
CA ALA A 30 -14.99 14.13 25.27
C ALA A 30 -15.59 13.32 24.12
N GLU A 31 -15.92 14.02 23.04
CA GLU A 31 -16.41 13.42 21.82
C GLU A 31 -15.23 12.95 20.96
N LEU A 32 -15.13 11.64 20.74
CA LEU A 32 -14.25 11.05 19.74
C LEU A 32 -15.01 10.84 18.44
N THR A 33 -14.51 11.37 17.32
CA THR A 33 -15.17 11.25 16.02
C THR A 33 -14.42 10.29 15.10
N LEU A 34 -15.04 9.14 14.80
CA LEU A 34 -14.56 8.16 13.83
C LEU A 34 -15.22 8.38 12.47
N PRO A 35 -14.47 8.73 11.41
CA PRO A 35 -15.06 8.90 10.08
C PRO A 35 -15.30 7.53 9.43
N LEU A 36 -16.56 7.08 9.35
CA LEU A 36 -16.92 5.91 8.54
C LEU A 36 -16.96 6.33 7.07
N ARG A 37 -15.97 5.91 6.29
CA ARG A 37 -15.83 6.28 4.87
C ARG A 37 -16.50 5.25 3.97
N LEU A 38 -17.45 5.69 3.16
CA LEU A 38 -18.16 4.88 2.17
C LEU A 38 -17.79 5.36 0.76
N PRO A 39 -16.96 4.61 0.03
CA PRO A 39 -16.54 5.01 -1.31
C PRO A 39 -17.72 5.09 -2.28
N VAL A 40 -17.70 6.07 -3.15
CA VAL A 40 -18.75 6.26 -4.19
C VAL A 40 -18.84 5.05 -5.11
N THR A 41 -17.73 4.32 -5.32
CA THR A 41 -17.68 3.10 -6.11
C THR A 41 -18.47 1.96 -5.50
N VAL A 42 -18.39 1.75 -4.18
CA VAL A 42 -19.24 0.78 -3.45
C VAL A 42 -20.73 1.15 -3.57
N LEU A 43 -21.04 2.44 -3.45
CA LEU A 43 -22.42 2.92 -3.59
C LEU A 43 -22.94 2.69 -5.02
N GLN A 44 -22.09 2.89 -6.02
CA GLN A 44 -22.40 2.66 -7.42
C GLN A 44 -22.70 1.19 -7.69
N GLU A 45 -21.82 0.28 -7.26
CA GLU A 45 -22.01 -1.18 -7.42
C GLU A 45 -23.30 -1.64 -6.74
N SER A 46 -23.53 -1.22 -5.50
CA SER A 46 -24.75 -1.56 -4.74
C SER A 46 -26.02 -1.03 -5.42
N LEU A 47 -25.95 0.16 -6.02
CA LEU A 47 -27.07 0.75 -6.75
C LEU A 47 -27.31 0.05 -8.10
N GLN A 48 -26.24 -0.32 -8.81
CA GLN A 48 -26.32 -1.11 -10.05
C GLN A 48 -27.01 -2.46 -9.79
N ASP A 49 -26.59 -3.18 -8.74
CA ASP A 49 -27.19 -4.44 -8.32
C ASP A 49 -28.67 -4.28 -7.98
N THR A 50 -29.02 -3.23 -7.22
CA THR A 50 -30.42 -2.93 -6.85
C THR A 50 -31.30 -2.64 -8.08
N LEU A 51 -30.74 -1.99 -9.10
CA LEU A 51 -31.43 -1.68 -10.35
C LEU A 51 -31.37 -2.82 -11.39
N GLY A 52 -30.64 -3.89 -11.10
CA GLY A 52 -30.45 -5.02 -12.02
C GLY A 52 -29.62 -4.69 -13.25
N ILE A 53 -28.76 -3.66 -13.17
CA ILE A 53 -27.87 -3.23 -14.26
C ILE A 53 -26.66 -4.15 -14.29
N LYS A 54 -26.54 -4.94 -15.36
CA LYS A 54 -25.43 -5.88 -15.59
C LYS A 54 -24.77 -5.54 -16.91
N ASP A 55 -23.59 -4.93 -16.88
CA ASP A 55 -22.80 -4.66 -18.07
C ASP A 55 -22.47 -6.00 -18.80
N PRO A 56 -22.68 -6.15 -20.13
CA PRO A 56 -23.09 -5.14 -21.13
C PRO A 56 -24.57 -5.13 -21.51
N ALA A 57 -25.44 -5.82 -20.76
CA ALA A 57 -26.85 -5.91 -21.08
C ALA A 57 -27.66 -4.74 -20.48
N PRO A 58 -28.56 -4.10 -21.25
CA PRO A 58 -29.45 -3.09 -20.70
C PRO A 58 -30.44 -3.71 -19.70
N ALA A 59 -30.59 -3.07 -18.55
CA ALA A 59 -31.56 -3.45 -17.52
C ALA A 59 -32.93 -2.92 -17.87
N GLU A 60 -33.90 -3.82 -17.96
CA GLU A 60 -35.29 -3.44 -18.15
C GLU A 60 -35.97 -3.16 -16.81
N ILE A 61 -36.17 -1.88 -16.51
CA ILE A 61 -36.80 -1.47 -15.24
C ILE A 61 -38.33 -1.42 -15.34
N PHE A 62 -38.89 -1.36 -16.55
CA PHE A 62 -40.32 -1.34 -16.82
C PHE A 62 -40.63 -1.86 -18.22
N ARG A 63 -41.63 -2.75 -18.36
CA ARG A 63 -42.22 -3.16 -19.65
C ARG A 63 -43.70 -3.48 -19.52
N GLN A 64 -44.48 -3.06 -20.51
CA GLN A 64 -45.89 -3.41 -20.71
C GLN A 64 -46.17 -3.53 -22.22
N GLY A 65 -45.87 -4.70 -22.78
CA GLY A 65 -45.88 -4.92 -24.23
C GLY A 65 -44.76 -4.16 -24.95
N ASP A 66 -44.79 -4.16 -26.29
CA ASP A 66 -43.66 -3.68 -27.10
C ASP A 66 -43.60 -2.15 -27.26
N CYS A 67 -44.66 -1.45 -26.88
CA CYS A 67 -44.78 0.00 -27.05
C CYS A 67 -44.61 0.80 -25.75
N ARG A 68 -44.38 0.12 -24.61
CA ARG A 68 -44.26 0.75 -23.30
C ARG A 68 -43.15 0.10 -22.50
N PHE A 69 -41.94 0.62 -22.59
CA PHE A 69 -40.80 0.11 -21.84
C PHE A 69 -39.80 1.21 -21.47
N ILE A 70 -39.00 0.95 -20.43
CA ILE A 70 -37.82 1.73 -20.06
C ILE A 70 -36.67 0.77 -19.79
N GLN A 71 -35.57 1.03 -20.47
CA GLN A 71 -34.31 0.30 -20.34
C GLN A 71 -33.21 1.26 -19.90
N LEU A 72 -32.39 0.82 -18.96
CA LEU A 72 -31.22 1.52 -18.45
C LEU A 72 -29.96 0.79 -18.92
N GLU A 73 -28.96 1.54 -19.34
CA GLU A 73 -27.67 1.00 -19.75
C GLU A 73 -26.56 1.81 -19.09
N GLY A 74 -25.67 1.09 -18.41
CA GLY A 74 -24.65 1.68 -17.55
C GLY A 74 -25.23 2.51 -16.40
N LEU A 75 -24.41 2.72 -15.37
CA LEU A 75 -24.71 3.64 -14.29
C LEU A 75 -23.41 4.22 -13.78
N LYS A 76 -23.33 5.54 -13.78
CA LYS A 76 -22.23 6.28 -13.18
C LYS A 76 -22.75 7.10 -12.00
N LEU A 77 -22.09 6.96 -10.85
CA LEU A 77 -22.36 7.75 -9.66
C LEU A 77 -21.20 8.74 -9.48
N GLU A 78 -21.54 10.02 -9.40
CA GLU A 78 -20.57 11.10 -9.17
C GLU A 78 -21.00 11.94 -7.97
N THR A 79 -20.08 12.70 -7.41
CA THR A 79 -20.38 13.66 -6.34
C THR A 79 -20.15 15.07 -6.86
N ASP A 80 -21.09 15.97 -6.60
CA ASP A 80 -20.94 17.40 -6.90
C ASP A 80 -21.78 18.25 -5.92
N GLY A 81 -21.20 19.35 -5.44
CA GLY A 81 -21.88 20.30 -4.56
C GLY A 81 -22.49 19.69 -3.29
N GLY A 82 -21.85 18.65 -2.73
CA GLY A 82 -22.33 17.94 -1.53
C GLY A 82 -23.47 16.95 -1.80
N ARG A 83 -23.74 16.60 -3.06
CA ARG A 83 -24.82 15.70 -3.48
C ARG A 83 -24.30 14.60 -4.40
N LEU A 84 -25.10 13.54 -4.52
CA LEU A 84 -24.84 12.42 -5.40
C LEU A 84 -25.57 12.61 -6.73
N HIS A 85 -24.89 12.34 -7.83
CA HIS A 85 -25.42 12.46 -9.18
C HIS A 85 -25.36 11.09 -9.86
N VAL A 86 -26.52 10.50 -10.08
CA VAL A 86 -26.65 9.25 -10.83
C VAL A 86 -26.86 9.59 -12.30
N LYS A 87 -26.00 9.08 -13.18
CA LYS A 87 -26.12 9.22 -14.64
C LYS A 87 -26.26 7.85 -15.26
N THR A 88 -27.27 7.66 -16.10
CA THR A 88 -27.52 6.40 -16.81
C THR A 88 -28.02 6.67 -18.22
N HIS A 89 -27.57 5.87 -19.19
CA HIS A 89 -28.14 5.92 -20.52
C HIS A 89 -29.52 5.26 -20.46
N THR A 90 -30.52 5.90 -21.05
CA THR A 90 -31.91 5.46 -20.90
C THR A 90 -32.59 5.45 -22.25
N THR A 91 -33.17 4.30 -22.59
CA THR A 91 -34.07 4.14 -23.74
C THR A 91 -35.49 3.99 -23.23
N LEU A 92 -36.39 4.80 -23.75
CA LEU A 92 -37.80 4.83 -23.37
C LEU A 92 -38.67 4.78 -24.62
N LYS A 93 -39.65 3.87 -24.60
CA LYS A 93 -40.74 3.87 -25.57
C LYS A 93 -42.06 3.92 -24.84
N PHE A 94 -42.96 4.80 -25.23
CA PHE A 94 -44.28 4.92 -24.59
C PHE A 94 -45.36 5.36 -25.57
N GLY A 95 -46.28 4.45 -25.89
CA GLY A 95 -47.47 4.73 -26.69
C GLY A 95 -48.46 3.57 -26.73
N PRO A 96 -49.65 3.78 -27.34
CA PRO A 96 -50.63 2.73 -27.54
C PRO A 96 -50.12 1.68 -28.54
N ASN A 97 -50.39 0.41 -28.26
CA ASN A 97 -50.18 -0.68 -29.21
C ASN A 97 -51.49 -0.97 -29.94
N TRP A 98 -51.53 -0.73 -31.24
CA TRP A 98 -52.64 -1.10 -32.10
C TRP A 98 -52.15 -2.00 -33.22
N PHE A 99 -52.74 -3.20 -33.34
CA PHE A 99 -52.41 -4.19 -34.37
C PHE A 99 -50.91 -4.51 -34.49
N GLY A 100 -50.19 -4.53 -33.35
CA GLY A 100 -48.74 -4.82 -33.31
C GLY A 100 -47.84 -3.62 -33.62
N SER A 101 -48.40 -2.43 -33.81
CA SER A 101 -47.65 -1.21 -34.12
C SER A 101 -47.85 -0.12 -33.05
N CYS A 102 -46.78 0.62 -32.77
CA CYS A 102 -46.76 1.69 -31.76
C CYS A 102 -47.14 3.04 -32.38
N TYR A 103 -48.43 3.33 -32.53
CA TYR A 103 -48.91 4.56 -33.17
C TYR A 103 -48.76 5.78 -32.25
N GLY A 104 -48.14 6.85 -32.74
CA GLY A 104 -47.94 8.08 -31.97
C GLY A 104 -47.13 7.89 -30.69
N ALA A 105 -46.33 6.82 -30.61
CA ALA A 105 -45.52 6.52 -29.45
C ALA A 105 -44.36 7.51 -29.34
N ILE A 106 -44.06 7.91 -28.11
CA ILE A 106 -42.84 8.61 -27.79
C ILE A 106 -41.71 7.58 -27.81
N ASP A 107 -40.67 7.86 -28.58
CA ASP A 107 -39.41 7.11 -28.60
C ASP A 107 -38.32 8.10 -28.20
N TRP A 108 -37.73 7.88 -27.04
CA TRP A 108 -36.72 8.78 -26.47
C TRP A 108 -35.49 7.97 -26.06
N ARG A 109 -34.32 8.51 -26.44
CA ARG A 109 -33.01 8.01 -26.03
C ARG A 109 -32.16 9.17 -25.59
N GLY A 110 -31.36 8.93 -24.56
CA GLY A 110 -30.51 9.96 -23.99
C GLY A 110 -29.97 9.57 -22.62
N THR A 111 -29.48 10.57 -21.90
CA THR A 111 -28.96 10.41 -20.54
C THR A 111 -29.97 10.94 -19.53
N ALA A 112 -30.37 10.08 -18.59
CA ALA A 112 -31.11 10.49 -17.40
C ALA A 112 -30.11 10.79 -16.28
N GLN A 113 -30.25 11.96 -15.65
CA GLN A 113 -29.46 12.40 -14.52
C GLN A 113 -30.36 12.63 -13.31
N PHE A 114 -30.00 12.04 -12.17
CA PHE A 114 -30.74 12.15 -10.92
C PHE A 114 -29.85 12.73 -9.84
N GLU A 115 -30.33 13.79 -9.20
CA GLU A 115 -29.65 14.39 -8.06
C GLU A 115 -30.22 13.82 -6.76
N LEU A 116 -29.38 13.14 -6.00
CA LEU A 116 -29.72 12.47 -4.75
C LEU A 116 -29.07 13.18 -3.56
N GLU A 117 -29.88 13.48 -2.55
CA GLU A 117 -29.40 13.95 -1.25
C GLU A 117 -29.35 12.77 -0.26
N PRO A 118 -28.15 12.33 0.16
CA PRO A 118 -28.02 11.29 1.17
C PRO A 118 -28.38 11.81 2.57
N TYR A 119 -29.02 10.98 3.37
CA TYR A 119 -29.31 11.25 4.78
C TYR A 119 -29.31 9.95 5.60
N ILE A 120 -29.06 10.07 6.89
CA ILE A 120 -29.05 8.94 7.82
C ILE A 120 -30.35 8.95 8.62
N THR A 121 -30.99 7.79 8.71
CA THR A 121 -32.18 7.57 9.53
C THR A 121 -31.82 7.24 10.99
N PRO A 122 -32.75 7.42 11.95
CA PRO A 122 -32.56 6.97 13.32
C PRO A 122 -32.22 5.48 13.45
N GLU A 123 -32.68 4.64 12.51
CA GLU A 123 -32.39 3.21 12.44
C GLU A 123 -31.00 2.88 11.85
N HIS A 124 -30.16 3.89 11.62
CA HIS A 124 -28.82 3.79 11.03
C HIS A 124 -28.80 3.26 9.59
N LEU A 125 -29.85 3.55 8.83
CA LEU A 125 -29.88 3.32 7.39
C LEU A 125 -29.47 4.60 6.66
N LEU A 126 -28.48 4.49 5.77
CA LEU A 126 -28.17 5.50 4.79
C LEU A 126 -29.22 5.43 3.67
N ARG A 127 -29.99 6.50 3.50
CA ARG A 127 -31.06 6.63 2.52
C ARG A 127 -30.85 7.86 1.65
N TYR A 128 -31.63 7.96 0.59
CA TYR A 128 -31.51 9.02 -0.41
C TYR A 128 -32.87 9.68 -0.65
N ARG A 129 -32.84 10.98 -0.91
CA ARG A 129 -34.00 11.73 -1.38
C ARG A 129 -33.71 12.26 -2.78
N LEU A 130 -34.62 12.03 -3.70
CA LEU A 130 -34.52 12.57 -5.05
C LEU A 130 -34.81 14.08 -5.00
N ARG A 131 -33.85 14.90 -5.42
CA ARG A 131 -33.98 16.37 -5.45
C ARG A 131 -34.33 16.90 -6.82
N ASP A 132 -33.65 16.38 -7.83
CA ASP A 132 -33.86 16.81 -9.21
C ASP A 132 -33.73 15.63 -10.18
N THR A 133 -34.33 15.78 -11.36
CA THR A 133 -34.21 14.83 -12.47
C THR A 133 -34.09 15.61 -13.77
N GLN A 134 -32.99 15.39 -14.49
CA GLN A 134 -32.73 16.02 -15.77
C GLN A 134 -32.63 14.96 -16.87
N LEU A 135 -33.27 15.22 -18.00
CA LEU A 135 -33.21 14.37 -19.18
C LEU A 135 -32.51 15.14 -20.30
N ILE A 136 -31.45 14.55 -20.83
CA ILE A 136 -30.64 15.11 -21.92
C ILE A 136 -30.74 14.15 -23.09
N ASP A 137 -31.24 14.61 -24.24
CA ASP A 137 -31.33 13.76 -25.43
C ASP A 137 -29.94 13.52 -26.08
N GLU A 138 -29.89 12.67 -27.10
CA GLU A 138 -28.65 12.36 -27.83
C GLU A 138 -28.00 13.59 -28.50
N GLN A 139 -28.78 14.65 -28.76
CA GLN A 139 -28.29 15.91 -29.33
C GLN A 139 -27.78 16.88 -28.25
N GLY A 140 -27.79 16.48 -26.98
CA GLY A 140 -27.35 17.32 -25.86
C GLY A 140 -28.36 18.38 -25.44
N ASN A 141 -29.57 18.36 -25.99
CA ASN A 141 -30.60 19.33 -25.66
C ASN A 141 -31.38 18.88 -24.42
N LYS A 142 -31.71 19.84 -23.55
CA LYS A 142 -32.73 19.67 -22.51
C LYS A 142 -34.09 19.68 -23.22
N SER A 143 -34.57 18.51 -23.65
CA SER A 143 -35.68 18.37 -24.60
C SER A 143 -36.99 19.03 -24.14
N LEU A 144 -37.79 19.56 -25.08
CA LEU A 144 -39.14 20.13 -24.85
C LEU A 144 -40.27 19.07 -24.81
N ALA A 145 -40.03 17.86 -25.33
CA ALA A 145 -40.90 16.70 -25.10
C ALA A 145 -40.83 16.17 -23.64
N ALA A 146 -39.96 16.80 -22.82
CA ALA A 146 -39.62 16.40 -21.47
C ALA A 146 -40.80 16.33 -20.53
N GLY A 147 -41.86 17.14 -20.64
CA GLY A 147 -42.90 17.17 -19.61
C GLY A 147 -43.54 15.80 -19.30
N LEU A 148 -43.84 15.00 -20.34
CA LEU A 148 -44.43 13.66 -20.17
C LEU A 148 -43.37 12.58 -19.90
N VAL A 149 -42.25 12.62 -20.63
CA VAL A 149 -41.12 11.67 -20.48
C VAL A 149 -40.50 11.79 -19.10
N TRP A 150 -40.22 13.01 -18.65
CA TRP A 150 -39.74 13.33 -17.31
C TRP A 150 -40.70 12.83 -16.24
N LYS A 151 -42.01 13.10 -16.35
CA LYS A 151 -43.01 12.60 -15.39
C LYS A 151 -43.00 11.08 -15.29
N LEU A 152 -42.83 10.39 -16.42
CA LEU A 152 -42.82 8.93 -16.46
C LEU A 152 -41.53 8.36 -15.85
N VAL A 153 -40.37 8.88 -16.27
CA VAL A 153 -39.06 8.47 -15.74
C VAL A 153 -38.99 8.77 -14.24
N ALA A 154 -39.35 9.97 -13.80
CA ALA A 154 -39.37 10.34 -12.38
C ALA A 154 -40.30 9.44 -11.57
N ARG A 155 -41.53 9.17 -12.05
CA ARG A 155 -42.48 8.29 -11.36
C ARG A 155 -41.97 6.85 -11.20
N ILE A 156 -41.22 6.34 -12.17
CA ILE A 156 -40.69 4.97 -12.15
C ILE A 156 -39.40 4.91 -11.34
N MET A 157 -38.51 5.90 -11.50
CA MET A 157 -37.19 5.89 -10.87
C MET A 157 -37.22 6.35 -9.41
N GLN A 158 -38.05 7.34 -9.05
CA GLN A 158 -38.08 7.87 -7.69
C GLN A 158 -38.28 6.76 -6.63
N PRO A 159 -39.29 5.87 -6.72
CA PRO A 159 -39.47 4.83 -5.70
C PRO A 159 -38.28 3.85 -5.63
N ARG A 160 -37.60 3.59 -6.76
CA ARG A 160 -36.44 2.68 -6.80
C ARG A 160 -35.20 3.33 -6.18
N LEU A 161 -34.93 4.58 -6.52
CA LEU A 161 -33.79 5.34 -5.99
C LEU A 161 -33.97 5.68 -4.50
N GLU A 162 -35.19 5.98 -4.04
CA GLU A 162 -35.47 6.28 -2.62
C GLU A 162 -35.68 5.01 -1.76
N ALA A 163 -35.90 3.85 -2.39
CA ALA A 163 -35.88 2.55 -1.72
C ALA A 163 -34.46 1.98 -1.55
N PHE A 164 -33.50 2.45 -2.35
CA PHE A 164 -32.10 2.09 -2.16
C PHE A 164 -31.64 2.57 -0.78
N GLN A 165 -31.07 1.63 -0.01
CA GLN A 165 -30.63 1.86 1.35
C GLN A 165 -29.39 1.03 1.65
N ILE A 166 -28.50 1.58 2.47
CA ILE A 166 -27.34 0.86 2.99
C ILE A 166 -27.49 0.78 4.50
N ASP A 167 -27.37 -0.44 5.00
CA ASP A 167 -27.36 -0.70 6.44
C ASP A 167 -25.97 -0.39 6.99
N LEU A 168 -25.87 0.60 7.90
CA LEU A 168 -24.61 0.98 8.53
C LEU A 168 -24.35 0.17 9.82
N ARG A 169 -25.26 -0.71 10.23
CA ARG A 169 -25.07 -1.55 11.43
C ARG A 169 -23.95 -2.57 11.28
N PRO A 170 -23.78 -3.29 10.15
CA PRO A 170 -22.68 -4.26 10.00
C PRO A 170 -21.30 -3.61 10.16
N PRO A 171 -20.94 -2.51 9.45
CA PRO A 171 -19.65 -1.84 9.65
C PRO A 171 -19.44 -1.37 11.09
N ARG A 172 -20.49 -0.86 11.76
CA ARG A 172 -20.42 -0.50 13.19
C ARG A 172 -20.18 -1.70 14.08
N SER A 173 -20.88 -2.81 13.84
CA SER A 173 -20.72 -4.04 14.62
C SER A 173 -19.33 -4.66 14.45
N GLU A 174 -18.72 -4.50 13.27
CA GLU A 174 -17.35 -4.94 13.01
C GLU A 174 -16.35 -4.07 13.77
N VAL A 175 -16.51 -2.74 13.77
CA VAL A 175 -15.70 -1.85 14.62
C VAL A 175 -15.83 -2.24 16.09
N THR A 176 -17.05 -2.41 16.59
CA THR A 176 -17.32 -2.87 17.97
C THR A 176 -16.64 -4.21 18.25
N SER A 177 -16.82 -5.21 17.39
CA SER A 177 -16.21 -6.54 17.52
C SER A 177 -14.68 -6.47 17.53
N VAL A 178 -14.09 -5.63 16.67
CA VAL A 178 -12.66 -5.41 16.67
C VAL A 178 -12.25 -4.79 17.99
N LEU A 179 -12.85 -3.68 18.42
CA LEU A 179 -12.49 -3.00 19.66
C LEU A 179 -12.61 -3.90 20.90
N HIS A 180 -13.64 -4.76 20.97
CA HIS A 180 -13.76 -5.77 22.03
C HIS A 180 -12.57 -6.73 22.10
N ASN A 181 -11.95 -7.04 20.97
CA ASN A 181 -10.77 -7.91 20.98
C ASN A 181 -9.60 -7.25 21.72
N PHE A 182 -9.53 -5.93 21.82
CA PHE A 182 -8.41 -5.23 22.45
C PHE A 182 -8.69 -4.88 23.91
N ALA A 183 -9.95 -4.90 24.36
CA ALA A 183 -10.29 -4.66 25.75
C ALA A 183 -9.82 -5.79 26.68
N THR A 184 -9.27 -5.42 27.84
CA THR A 184 -9.10 -6.37 28.96
C THR A 184 -10.45 -6.72 29.60
N PRO A 185 -10.59 -7.86 30.30
CA PRO A 185 -11.85 -8.22 30.95
C PRO A 185 -12.41 -7.15 31.89
N SER A 186 -11.54 -6.36 32.54
CA SER A 186 -11.90 -5.23 33.41
C SER A 186 -12.41 -4.01 32.65
N GLN A 187 -12.11 -3.90 31.35
CA GLN A 187 -12.48 -2.76 30.51
C GLN A 187 -13.68 -3.04 29.62
N VAL A 188 -14.11 -4.30 29.46
CA VAL A 188 -15.22 -4.67 28.55
C VAL A 188 -16.50 -3.92 28.90
N GLU A 189 -16.88 -3.86 30.18
CA GLU A 189 -18.12 -3.17 30.61
C GLU A 189 -18.07 -1.66 30.38
N GLU A 190 -16.88 -1.05 30.47
CA GLU A 190 -16.71 0.37 30.20
C GLU A 190 -16.61 0.67 28.71
N LEU A 191 -15.95 -0.19 27.94
CA LEU A 191 -15.95 -0.14 26.48
C LEU A 191 -17.38 -0.33 25.93
N ASP A 192 -18.17 -1.23 26.48
CA ASP A 192 -19.58 -1.40 26.12
C ASP A 192 -20.38 -0.11 26.33
N ARG A 193 -20.12 0.62 27.43
CA ARG A 193 -20.74 1.92 27.69
C ARG A 193 -20.31 2.97 26.65
N ILE A 194 -19.03 3.02 26.29
CA ILE A 194 -18.51 3.92 25.25
C ILE A 194 -19.14 3.57 23.90
N LEU A 195 -19.18 2.29 23.52
CA LEU A 195 -19.76 1.85 22.25
C LEU A 195 -21.29 2.03 22.20
N ALA A 196 -21.97 1.96 23.33
CA ALA A 196 -23.40 2.27 23.43
C ALA A 196 -23.71 3.77 23.22
N SER A 197 -22.75 4.66 23.48
CA SER A 197 -22.89 6.10 23.21
C SER A 197 -22.78 6.46 21.72
N ALA A 198 -22.37 5.50 20.89
CA ALA A 198 -22.06 5.70 19.48
C ALA A 198 -23.26 6.29 18.70
N ARG A 199 -23.09 7.52 18.23
CA ARG A 199 -24.10 8.25 17.45
C ARG A 199 -23.52 8.72 16.12
N THR A 200 -24.32 8.65 15.05
CA THR A 200 -23.94 9.23 13.76
C THR A 200 -24.31 10.71 13.74
N THR A 201 -23.43 11.56 13.24
CA THR A 201 -23.70 13.01 13.08
C THR A 201 -23.90 13.37 11.60
N THR A 202 -23.69 14.63 11.25
CA THR A 202 -23.91 15.15 9.90
C THR A 202 -23.02 14.45 8.89
N LEU A 203 -23.65 13.71 7.97
CA LEU A 203 -22.98 13.11 6.83
C LEU A 203 -22.39 14.21 5.93
N THR A 204 -21.18 13.98 5.44
CA THR A 204 -20.52 14.84 4.47
C THR A 204 -20.23 14.06 3.19
N VAL A 205 -20.45 14.69 2.04
CA VAL A 205 -20.17 14.11 0.72
C VAL A 205 -18.87 14.73 0.21
N ALA A 206 -17.81 13.93 0.16
CA ALA A 206 -16.53 14.29 -0.43
C ALA A 206 -16.48 13.81 -1.90
N LYS A 207 -15.37 14.11 -2.59
CA LYS A 207 -15.24 13.86 -4.05
C LYS A 207 -15.34 12.38 -4.47
N HIS A 208 -14.91 11.46 -3.60
CA HIS A 208 -14.89 10.02 -3.93
C HIS A 208 -15.49 9.16 -2.80
N GLU A 209 -16.03 9.77 -1.75
CA GLU A 209 -16.57 9.06 -0.60
C GLU A 209 -17.65 9.86 0.12
N LEU A 210 -18.54 9.15 0.81
CA LEU A 210 -19.41 9.69 1.84
C LEU A 210 -18.75 9.43 3.20
N SER A 211 -18.54 10.48 3.98
CA SER A 211 -18.05 10.37 5.35
C SER A 211 -19.22 10.49 6.31
N VAL A 212 -19.46 9.40 7.05
CA VAL A 212 -20.45 9.30 8.12
C VAL A 212 -19.71 9.34 9.45
N PRO A 213 -19.66 10.49 10.15
CA PRO A 213 -18.95 10.56 11.42
C PRO A 213 -19.71 9.79 12.49
N LEU A 214 -19.03 8.86 13.14
CA LEU A 214 -19.48 8.11 14.31
C LEU A 214 -18.84 8.73 15.55
N VAL A 215 -19.63 9.41 16.36
CA VAL A 215 -19.19 10.06 17.60
C VAL A 215 -19.37 9.10 18.77
N LEU A 216 -18.31 8.91 19.54
CA LEU A 216 -18.27 8.15 20.78
C LEU A 216 -18.00 9.11 21.94
N ASP A 217 -18.69 8.92 23.06
CA ASP A 217 -18.44 9.63 24.30
C ASP A 217 -17.38 8.89 25.11
N ILE A 218 -16.20 9.50 25.25
CA ILE A 218 -15.07 8.94 26.00
C ILE A 218 -14.96 9.64 27.35
N PRO A 219 -15.04 8.91 28.48
CA PRO A 219 -14.82 9.48 29.80
C PRO A 219 -13.48 10.21 29.92
N ASP A 220 -13.47 11.41 30.50
CA ASP A 220 -12.27 12.27 30.57
C ASP A 220 -11.04 11.61 31.21
N HIS A 221 -11.25 10.67 32.14
CA HIS A 221 -10.15 9.95 32.80
C HIS A 221 -9.33 9.06 31.84
N TYR A 222 -9.87 8.76 30.66
CA TYR A 222 -9.16 8.06 29.60
C TYR A 222 -8.38 8.99 28.66
N LEU A 223 -8.67 10.29 28.68
CA LEU A 223 -8.04 11.29 27.81
C LEU A 223 -6.71 11.82 28.37
N ALA A 224 -6.36 11.45 29.59
CA ALA A 224 -5.20 12.00 30.29
C ALA A 224 -3.90 11.77 29.49
N GLN A 225 -3.29 12.88 29.06
CA GLN A 225 -1.90 12.91 28.57
C GLN A 225 -0.94 12.95 29.76
N PRO A 226 0.23 12.28 29.71
CA PRO A 226 1.38 12.76 30.46
C PRO A 226 1.74 14.16 29.98
N ASP A 227 2.19 15.04 30.89
CA ASP A 227 2.75 16.35 30.55
C ASP A 227 3.76 16.20 29.41
N VAL A 228 3.42 16.71 28.21
CA VAL A 228 4.41 16.91 27.16
C VAL A 228 5.25 18.08 27.61
N ALA A 229 6.36 17.74 28.26
CA ALA A 229 7.42 18.69 28.53
C ALA A 229 7.79 19.40 27.23
N ASP A 230 7.91 20.71 27.37
CA ASP A 230 8.26 21.73 26.39
C ASP A 230 9.11 21.26 25.21
N THR A 231 8.82 21.88 24.06
CA THR A 231 9.67 21.96 22.86
C THR A 231 11.13 22.27 23.22
N ALA A 232 11.93 21.24 23.41
CA ALA A 232 13.38 21.27 23.36
C ALA A 232 13.82 20.36 22.22
N THR A 233 14.87 20.77 21.51
CA THR A 233 15.54 20.01 20.45
C THR A 233 15.54 18.52 20.76
N GLU A 234 14.92 17.74 19.86
CA GLU A 234 14.72 16.30 19.95
C GLU A 234 16.01 15.62 20.43
N THR A 235 15.98 15.08 21.65
CA THR A 235 17.08 14.28 22.17
C THR A 235 17.07 12.95 21.43
N PRO A 236 18.22 12.40 21.00
CA PRO A 236 18.25 11.07 20.41
C PRO A 236 17.63 10.04 21.34
N LEU A 237 16.91 9.05 20.77
CA LEU A 237 16.32 7.95 21.53
C LEU A 237 17.36 7.28 22.42
N THR A 238 16.97 7.00 23.65
CA THR A 238 17.76 6.18 24.58
C THR A 238 17.89 4.74 24.07
N ALA A 239 18.84 3.99 24.62
CA ALA A 239 19.03 2.59 24.23
C ALA A 239 17.80 1.70 24.51
N GLU A 240 17.05 2.01 25.57
CA GLU A 240 15.81 1.30 25.93
C GLU A 240 14.67 1.63 24.96
N GLU A 241 14.52 2.91 24.61
CA GLU A 241 13.54 3.36 23.60
C GLU A 241 13.85 2.76 22.22
N LEU A 242 15.13 2.67 21.84
CA LEU A 242 15.55 2.08 20.57
C LEU A 242 15.26 0.57 20.52
N ALA A 243 15.49 -0.15 21.64
CA ALA A 243 15.17 -1.57 21.75
C ALA A 243 13.66 -1.84 21.73
N SER A 244 12.87 -0.95 22.35
CA SER A 244 11.40 -1.00 22.28
C SER A 244 10.90 -0.75 20.87
N PHE A 245 11.39 0.30 20.21
CA PHE A 245 11.10 0.62 18.81
C PHE A 245 11.48 -0.55 17.89
N GLU A 246 12.65 -1.18 18.09
CA GLU A 246 13.05 -2.34 17.30
C GLU A 246 12.04 -3.49 17.42
N ARG A 247 11.61 -3.84 18.63
CA ARG A 247 10.64 -4.93 18.83
C ARG A 247 9.31 -4.62 18.16
N THR A 248 8.78 -3.42 18.39
CA THR A 248 7.47 -3.01 17.87
C THR A 248 7.50 -2.84 16.35
N SER A 249 8.61 -2.37 15.78
CA SER A 249 8.78 -2.27 14.33
C SER A 249 8.96 -3.63 13.64
N GLN A 250 9.53 -4.64 14.30
CA GLN A 250 9.55 -6.02 13.77
C GLN A 250 8.14 -6.62 13.71
N ALA A 251 7.35 -6.45 14.77
CA ALA A 251 5.95 -6.88 14.79
C ALA A 251 5.15 -6.20 13.68
N TRP A 252 5.33 -4.89 13.51
CA TRP A 252 4.72 -4.15 12.41
C TRP A 252 5.15 -4.60 11.03
N ASP A 253 6.44 -4.83 10.80
CA ASP A 253 6.94 -5.33 9.52
C ASP A 253 6.27 -6.65 9.14
N ALA A 254 6.20 -7.58 10.10
CA ALA A 254 5.54 -8.87 9.88
C ALA A 254 4.04 -8.70 9.59
N PHE A 255 3.36 -7.84 10.35
CA PHE A 255 1.96 -7.46 10.10
C PHE A 255 1.75 -6.88 8.70
N LEU A 256 2.62 -5.97 8.27
CA LEU A 256 2.55 -5.32 6.97
C LEU A 256 2.78 -6.32 5.83
N VAL A 257 3.77 -7.21 5.96
CA VAL A 257 3.99 -8.32 5.02
C VAL A 257 2.75 -9.20 4.94
N TYR A 258 2.11 -9.52 6.08
CA TYR A 258 0.87 -10.29 6.11
C TYR A 258 -0.27 -9.59 5.35
N ILE A 259 -0.49 -8.29 5.57
CA ILE A 259 -1.50 -7.52 4.82
C ILE A 259 -1.20 -7.52 3.32
N ILE A 260 0.03 -7.18 2.95
CA ILE A 260 0.45 -7.06 1.55
C ILE A 260 0.30 -8.39 0.81
N ARG A 261 0.64 -9.51 1.46
CA ARG A 261 0.41 -10.84 0.91
C ARG A 261 -1.08 -11.08 0.66
N ASN A 262 -1.93 -10.77 1.64
CA ASN A 262 -3.36 -11.02 1.52
C ASN A 262 -4.03 -10.15 0.45
N LEU A 263 -3.62 -8.88 0.33
CA LEU A 263 -4.08 -7.98 -0.74
C LEU A 263 -3.57 -8.42 -2.10
N GLY A 264 -2.28 -8.72 -2.23
CA GLY A 264 -1.68 -9.10 -3.51
C GLY A 264 -2.06 -10.50 -4.01
N LEU A 265 -2.77 -11.30 -3.21
CA LEU A 265 -3.45 -12.51 -3.69
C LEU A 265 -4.75 -12.18 -4.45
N ASP A 266 -5.41 -11.07 -4.13
CA ASP A 266 -6.65 -10.65 -4.79
C ASP A 266 -6.39 -9.70 -5.98
N ILE A 267 -5.23 -9.04 -6.01
CA ILE A 267 -4.90 -7.96 -6.96
C ILE A 267 -3.91 -8.45 -8.02
N VAL A 268 -4.33 -8.38 -9.29
CA VAL A 268 -3.53 -8.78 -10.46
C VAL A 268 -2.88 -7.58 -11.16
N ASP A 269 -3.33 -6.36 -10.89
CA ASP A 269 -2.79 -5.13 -11.48
C ASP A 269 -1.33 -4.82 -11.04
N ASP A 270 -0.44 -4.69 -12.02
CA ASP A 270 0.99 -4.47 -11.81
C ASP A 270 1.32 -3.15 -11.09
N ASP A 271 0.57 -2.07 -11.35
CA ASP A 271 0.80 -0.76 -10.74
C ASP A 271 0.48 -0.79 -9.24
N ILE A 272 -0.62 -1.44 -8.87
CA ILE A 272 -0.97 -1.64 -7.46
C ILE A 272 0.03 -2.57 -6.77
N ARG A 273 0.46 -3.65 -7.44
CA ARG A 273 1.51 -4.55 -6.92
C ARG A 273 2.83 -3.81 -6.66
N ILE A 274 3.26 -2.95 -7.58
CA ILE A 274 4.43 -2.09 -7.41
C ILE A 274 4.28 -1.20 -6.17
N ARG A 275 3.12 -0.57 -6.00
CA ARG A 275 2.85 0.33 -4.87
C ARG A 275 2.74 -0.42 -3.53
N LEU A 276 2.23 -1.65 -3.51
CA LEU A 276 2.24 -2.51 -2.31
C LEU A 276 3.68 -2.71 -1.82
N LEU A 277 4.59 -3.10 -2.71
CA LEU A 277 6.00 -3.27 -2.35
C LEU A 277 6.65 -1.95 -1.95
N GLU A 278 6.30 -0.85 -2.60
CA GLU A 278 6.81 0.47 -2.23
C GLU A 278 6.43 0.87 -0.80
N ILE A 279 5.19 0.60 -0.37
CA ILE A 279 4.74 0.84 1.01
C ILE A 279 5.61 0.06 2.00
N LEU A 280 5.87 -1.23 1.72
CA LEU A 280 6.76 -2.07 2.54
C LEU A 280 8.19 -1.50 2.60
N LEU A 281 8.78 -1.21 1.45
CA LEU A 281 10.15 -0.72 1.37
C LEU A 281 10.28 0.62 2.10
N ASN A 282 9.37 1.58 1.87
CA ASN A 282 9.37 2.87 2.55
C ASN A 282 9.32 2.70 4.07
N SER A 283 8.44 1.82 4.58
CA SER A 283 8.35 1.53 6.01
C SER A 283 9.68 1.00 6.57
N ARG A 284 10.30 0.03 5.87
CA ARG A 284 11.58 -0.55 6.30
C ARG A 284 12.78 0.40 6.22
N TYR A 285 12.84 1.25 5.20
CA TYR A 285 13.87 2.30 5.12
C TYR A 285 13.73 3.30 6.27
N GLN A 286 12.50 3.69 6.62
CA GLN A 286 12.24 4.58 7.75
C GLN A 286 12.64 3.93 9.08
N ILE A 287 12.26 2.66 9.32
CA ILE A 287 12.69 1.89 10.50
C ILE A 287 14.21 1.86 10.59
N THR A 288 14.89 1.55 9.49
CA THR A 288 16.35 1.46 9.45
C THR A 288 17.01 2.80 9.75
N ALA A 289 16.50 3.89 9.18
CA ALA A 289 17.03 5.24 9.42
C ALA A 289 16.86 5.69 10.88
N ILE A 290 15.76 5.32 11.53
CA ILE A 290 15.55 5.58 12.96
C ILE A 290 16.53 4.75 13.80
N LEU A 291 16.63 3.45 13.53
CA LEU A 291 17.54 2.54 14.25
C LEU A 291 19.02 2.93 14.11
N SER A 292 19.41 3.51 12.97
CA SER A 292 20.79 3.97 12.73
C SER A 292 21.06 5.39 13.20
N GLY A 293 20.05 6.13 13.68
CA GLY A 293 20.15 7.56 14.00
C GLY A 293 20.37 8.46 12.78
N GLU A 294 20.03 7.98 11.58
CA GLU A 294 20.16 8.70 10.32
C GLU A 294 18.86 9.38 9.86
N ALA A 295 17.77 9.21 10.62
CA ALA A 295 16.48 9.84 10.34
C ALA A 295 16.61 11.37 10.23
N GLU A 296 16.00 11.95 9.19
CA GLU A 296 16.00 13.40 9.01
C GLU A 296 15.12 14.12 10.06
N GLU A 297 14.04 13.49 10.47
CA GLU A 297 13.09 14.01 11.45
C GLU A 297 12.73 12.85 12.37
N THR A 298 12.86 13.03 13.69
CA THR A 298 12.56 11.97 14.65
C THR A 298 11.43 12.45 15.52
N SER A 299 10.19 12.14 15.12
CA SER A 299 9.03 12.45 15.95
C SER A 299 9.25 12.03 17.41
N ALA A 300 8.68 12.77 18.36
CA ALA A 300 8.65 12.40 19.77
C ALA A 300 8.14 10.96 19.99
N ASP A 301 7.29 10.46 19.09
CA ASP A 301 6.92 9.05 19.00
C ASP A 301 7.15 8.52 17.56
N PRO A 302 8.35 7.96 17.29
CA PRO A 302 8.70 7.47 15.96
C PRO A 302 7.90 6.22 15.55
N THR A 303 7.46 5.42 16.54
CA THR A 303 6.63 4.22 16.32
C THR A 303 5.29 4.63 15.74
N ARG A 304 4.61 5.57 16.40
CA ARG A 304 3.30 6.06 15.97
C ARG A 304 3.37 6.78 14.62
N ALA A 305 4.37 7.63 14.41
CA ALA A 305 4.53 8.36 13.15
C ALA A 305 4.71 7.42 11.94
N LEU A 306 5.49 6.35 12.12
CA LEU A 306 5.68 5.29 11.12
C LEU A 306 4.34 4.61 10.76
N PHE A 307 3.58 4.20 11.78
CA PHE A 307 2.31 3.50 11.61
C PHE A 307 1.28 4.35 10.90
N VAL A 308 1.04 5.58 11.37
CA VAL A 308 0.05 6.48 10.75
C VAL A 308 0.39 6.73 9.28
N THR A 309 1.67 6.97 8.97
CA THR A 309 2.08 7.23 7.59
C THR A 309 1.83 6.02 6.69
N THR A 310 2.33 4.85 7.11
CA THR A 310 2.20 3.62 6.32
C THR A 310 0.74 3.16 6.21
N TRP A 311 -0.07 3.37 7.24
CA TRP A 311 -1.50 3.04 7.23
C TRP A 311 -2.30 3.93 6.27
N ASN A 312 -2.01 5.23 6.23
CA ASN A 312 -2.63 6.15 5.27
C ASN A 312 -2.29 5.80 3.81
N ASP A 313 -1.05 5.37 3.55
CA ASP A 313 -0.64 4.91 2.22
C ASP A 313 -1.43 3.66 1.81
N LEU A 314 -1.60 2.71 2.74
CA LEU A 314 -2.38 1.50 2.54
C LEU A 314 -3.85 1.81 2.24
N HIS A 315 -4.46 2.74 2.98
CA HIS A 315 -5.83 3.17 2.72
C HIS A 315 -5.97 3.75 1.31
N THR A 316 -5.04 4.63 0.91
CA THR A 316 -5.06 5.24 -0.42
C THR A 316 -4.93 4.19 -1.52
N LEU A 317 -4.09 3.18 -1.31
CA LEU A 317 -3.90 2.08 -2.25
C LEU A 317 -5.15 1.20 -2.38
N ILE A 318 -5.77 0.79 -1.26
CA ILE A 318 -6.97 -0.06 -1.27
C ILE A 318 -8.13 0.65 -1.96
N MET A 319 -8.28 1.96 -1.73
CA MET A 319 -9.30 2.78 -2.40
C MET A 319 -9.10 2.80 -3.92
N ASP A 320 -7.90 3.08 -4.39
CA ASP A 320 -7.59 3.06 -5.83
C ASP A 320 -7.75 1.65 -6.43
N ALA A 321 -7.41 0.59 -5.69
CA ALA A 321 -7.67 -0.79 -6.10
C ALA A 321 -9.17 -1.07 -6.25
N GLY A 322 -9.98 -0.57 -5.32
CA GLY A 322 -11.44 -0.63 -5.38
C GLY A 322 -11.99 0.10 -6.60
N ASP A 323 -11.53 1.33 -6.84
CA ASP A 323 -11.98 2.16 -7.95
C ASP A 323 -11.63 1.56 -9.33
N ARG A 324 -10.55 0.76 -9.40
CA ARG A 324 -10.16 0.00 -10.59
C ARG A 324 -10.80 -1.39 -10.68
N GLY A 325 -11.74 -1.72 -9.78
CA GLY A 325 -12.44 -3.01 -9.75
C GLY A 325 -11.56 -4.23 -9.41
N GLN A 326 -10.38 -4.01 -8.81
CA GLN A 326 -9.37 -5.06 -8.59
C GLN A 326 -9.64 -5.94 -7.36
N LEU A 327 -10.58 -5.54 -6.49
CA LEU A 327 -10.84 -6.23 -5.23
C LEU A 327 -11.93 -7.29 -5.34
N HIS A 328 -12.45 -7.58 -6.54
CA HIS A 328 -13.36 -8.71 -6.83
C HIS A 328 -14.52 -8.85 -5.81
N GLY A 329 -15.19 -7.75 -5.48
CA GLY A 329 -16.31 -7.73 -4.51
C GLY A 329 -15.91 -7.77 -3.03
N ARG A 330 -14.60 -7.77 -2.70
CA ARG A 330 -14.07 -7.75 -1.32
C ARG A 330 -13.77 -6.36 -0.79
N LEU A 331 -14.04 -5.31 -1.56
CA LEU A 331 -13.77 -3.91 -1.17
C LEU A 331 -14.40 -3.58 0.19
N LEU A 332 -15.65 -3.96 0.42
CA LEU A 332 -16.31 -3.77 1.72
C LEU A 332 -15.56 -4.44 2.88
N SER A 333 -15.10 -5.68 2.72
CA SER A 333 -14.32 -6.37 3.75
C SER A 333 -12.99 -5.66 4.06
N TYR A 334 -12.33 -5.12 3.02
CA TYR A 334 -11.11 -4.34 3.21
C TYR A 334 -11.37 -2.98 3.86
N LEU A 335 -12.48 -2.31 3.53
CA LEU A 335 -12.89 -1.06 4.18
C LEU A 335 -13.25 -1.28 5.65
N SER A 336 -13.95 -2.37 5.96
CA SER A 336 -14.25 -2.77 7.34
C SER A 336 -12.97 -2.99 8.14
N PHE A 337 -11.99 -3.68 7.55
CA PHE A 337 -10.66 -3.87 8.13
C PHE A 337 -9.92 -2.53 8.36
N LEU A 338 -9.95 -1.64 7.36
CA LEU A 338 -9.32 -0.32 7.46
C LEU A 338 -9.97 0.54 8.55
N THR A 339 -11.31 0.58 8.58
CA THR A 339 -12.08 1.35 9.57
C THR A 339 -11.84 0.84 10.99
N ALA A 340 -11.72 -0.48 11.15
CA ALA A 340 -11.35 -1.12 12.40
C ALA A 340 -9.94 -0.70 12.88
N GLY A 341 -8.97 -0.63 11.96
CA GLY A 341 -7.64 -0.10 12.27
C GLY A 341 -7.67 1.40 12.58
N ASP A 342 -8.40 2.21 11.82
CA ASP A 342 -8.57 3.65 12.06
C ASP A 342 -9.12 3.92 13.46
N ALA A 343 -10.11 3.12 13.89
CA ALA A 343 -10.65 3.21 15.23
C ALA A 343 -9.62 2.90 16.32
N LEU A 344 -8.81 1.86 16.11
CA LEU A 344 -7.71 1.53 17.02
C LEU A 344 -6.69 2.67 17.11
N PHE A 345 -6.21 3.19 15.97
CA PHE A 345 -5.22 4.27 15.95
C PHE A 345 -5.76 5.57 16.56
N LEU A 346 -7.04 5.89 16.32
CA LEU A 346 -7.65 7.09 16.88
C LEU A 346 -7.87 6.98 18.40
N LEU A 347 -8.20 5.79 18.90
CA LEU A 347 -8.33 5.53 20.33
C LEU A 347 -6.97 5.55 21.05
N ASP A 348 -5.93 4.94 20.45
CA ASP A 348 -4.55 4.99 20.96
C ASP A 348 -4.06 6.43 21.16
N THR A 349 -4.44 7.33 20.24
CA THR A 349 -4.00 8.73 20.24
C THR A 349 -4.84 9.62 21.14
N THR A 350 -6.17 9.45 21.15
CA THR A 350 -7.10 10.38 21.80
C THR A 350 -7.48 9.94 23.21
N ALA A 351 -7.41 8.63 23.51
CA ALA A 351 -7.83 8.05 24.77
C ALA A 351 -6.82 7.01 25.27
N PRO A 352 -5.55 7.38 25.48
CA PRO A 352 -4.48 6.44 25.85
C PRO A 352 -4.75 5.70 27.16
N GLY A 353 -5.53 6.28 28.08
CA GLY A 353 -5.91 5.62 29.33
C GLY A 353 -6.73 4.33 29.12
N LEU A 354 -7.33 4.13 27.94
CA LEU A 354 -8.01 2.87 27.59
C LEU A 354 -7.03 1.70 27.45
N GLY A 355 -5.71 1.94 27.41
CA GLY A 355 -4.70 0.89 27.23
C GLY A 355 -4.80 0.18 25.87
N MET A 356 -5.48 0.81 24.90
CA MET A 356 -5.65 0.34 23.53
C MET A 356 -4.40 0.69 22.74
N GLU A 357 -3.27 0.09 23.11
CA GLU A 357 -1.97 0.39 22.52
C GLU A 357 -1.73 -0.39 21.22
N ILE A 358 -0.91 0.19 20.35
CA ILE A 358 -0.34 -0.51 19.19
C ILE A 358 0.68 -1.54 19.68
N SER A 359 0.15 -2.69 20.12
CA SER A 359 0.88 -3.82 20.68
C SER A 359 0.90 -5.01 19.72
N GLU A 360 1.81 -5.96 19.93
CA GLU A 360 1.85 -7.22 19.19
C GLU A 360 0.50 -7.97 19.25
N ASN A 361 -0.11 -8.03 20.43
CA ASN A 361 -1.43 -8.66 20.59
C ASN A 361 -2.50 -7.93 19.80
N GLY A 362 -2.42 -6.59 19.76
CA GLY A 362 -3.33 -5.77 18.97
C GLY A 362 -3.22 -6.04 17.47
N LEU A 363 -2.00 -6.01 16.93
CA LEU A 363 -1.75 -6.29 15.51
C LEU A 363 -2.19 -7.72 15.12
N ARG A 364 -1.98 -8.73 15.99
CA ARG A 364 -2.49 -10.10 15.76
C ARG A 364 -4.01 -10.14 15.64
N ARG A 365 -4.70 -9.43 16.53
CA ARG A 365 -6.17 -9.39 16.54
C ARG A 365 -6.72 -8.68 15.30
N LEU A 366 -6.10 -7.56 14.89
CA LEU A 366 -6.45 -6.86 13.66
C LEU A 366 -6.23 -7.73 12.42
N ALA A 367 -5.08 -8.41 12.32
CA ALA A 367 -4.78 -9.32 11.21
C ALA A 367 -5.78 -10.48 11.09
N ARG A 368 -6.19 -11.06 12.23
CA ARG A 368 -7.19 -12.15 12.27
C ARG A 368 -8.59 -11.67 11.89
N ALA A 369 -8.93 -10.41 12.10
CA ALA A 369 -10.20 -9.85 11.61
C ALA A 369 -10.27 -9.87 10.08
N MET A 370 -9.15 -9.65 9.38
CA MET A 370 -9.09 -9.71 7.92
C MET A 370 -9.24 -11.14 7.36
N ARG A 371 -8.65 -12.13 8.03
CA ARG A 371 -8.78 -13.55 7.68
C ARG A 371 -8.96 -14.45 8.91
N PRO A 372 -10.20 -14.61 9.40
CA PRO A 372 -10.48 -15.36 10.63
C PRO A 372 -10.11 -16.85 10.59
N LEU A 373 -10.06 -17.43 9.38
CA LEU A 373 -9.76 -18.83 9.16
C LEU A 373 -8.26 -19.12 8.99
N ASP A 374 -7.42 -18.08 8.87
CA ASP A 374 -5.98 -18.26 8.78
C ASP A 374 -5.41 -18.59 10.16
N LYS A 375 -4.65 -19.68 10.22
CA LYS A 375 -4.01 -20.18 11.45
C LYS A 375 -2.55 -19.74 11.56
N ALA A 376 -1.98 -19.16 10.51
CA ALA A 376 -0.63 -18.65 10.53
C ALA A 376 -0.48 -17.55 11.59
N ASP A 377 0.72 -17.40 12.13
CA ASP A 377 1.06 -16.26 12.95
C ASP A 377 1.26 -15.02 12.04
N PRO A 378 0.37 -14.00 12.10
CA PRO A 378 0.50 -12.82 11.25
C PRO A 378 1.68 -11.93 11.62
N LEU A 379 2.32 -12.14 12.77
CA LEU A 379 3.50 -11.40 13.23
C LEU A 379 4.77 -12.25 13.23
N GLN A 380 4.79 -13.38 12.52
CA GLN A 380 5.99 -14.16 12.37
C GLN A 380 7.08 -13.34 11.65
N TYR A 381 8.10 -12.94 12.41
CA TYR A 381 9.28 -12.24 11.91
C TYR A 381 10.44 -13.24 11.78
N ASP A 382 10.82 -13.58 10.55
CA ASP A 382 11.95 -14.48 10.27
C ASP A 382 12.82 -13.95 9.13
N TRP A 383 13.96 -14.57 8.83
CA TRP A 383 14.86 -14.10 7.77
C TRP A 383 14.78 -14.96 6.50
N ASN A 384 13.75 -15.81 6.40
CA ASN A 384 13.60 -16.73 5.28
C ASN A 384 13.16 -15.99 4.02
N LEU A 385 13.45 -16.58 2.86
CA LEU A 385 12.91 -16.10 1.60
C LEU A 385 11.40 -16.29 1.57
N ASP A 386 10.71 -15.28 1.04
CA ASP A 386 9.27 -15.26 0.85
C ASP A 386 8.98 -15.22 -0.66
N PRO A 387 8.51 -16.33 -1.26
CA PRO A 387 8.25 -16.41 -2.69
C PRO A 387 7.29 -15.33 -3.19
N PHE A 388 6.34 -14.90 -2.36
CA PHE A 388 5.42 -13.83 -2.73
C PHE A 388 6.12 -12.48 -2.79
N LEU A 389 7.01 -12.16 -1.84
CA LEU A 389 7.79 -10.91 -1.90
C LEU A 389 8.81 -10.92 -3.04
N GLN A 390 9.38 -12.09 -3.37
CA GLN A 390 10.26 -12.25 -4.52
C GLN A 390 9.51 -11.99 -5.84
N ASP A 391 8.31 -12.56 -5.98
CA ASP A 391 7.42 -12.30 -7.11
C ASP A 391 7.04 -10.83 -7.20
N LEU A 392 6.64 -10.21 -6.09
CA LEU A 392 6.27 -8.78 -6.04
C LEU A 392 7.43 -7.83 -6.38
N PHE A 393 8.67 -8.25 -6.14
CA PHE A 393 9.87 -7.52 -6.55
C PHE A 393 10.18 -7.67 -8.04
N ASP A 394 9.55 -8.62 -8.72
CA ASP A 394 9.92 -9.13 -10.05
C ASP A 394 11.27 -9.86 -10.05
N LEU A 395 11.59 -10.65 -9.02
CA LEU A 395 12.64 -11.66 -9.13
C LEU A 395 12.06 -12.85 -9.90
N ASP A 396 12.65 -13.18 -11.04
CA ASP A 396 12.28 -14.36 -11.82
C ASP A 396 12.18 -15.57 -10.87
N GLN A 397 10.98 -16.12 -10.69
CA GLN A 397 10.86 -17.40 -9.99
C GLN A 397 11.66 -18.42 -10.82
N PRO A 398 12.48 -19.30 -10.21
CA PRO A 398 12.97 -20.46 -10.93
C PRO A 398 11.74 -21.17 -11.47
N GLN A 399 11.62 -21.24 -12.80
CA GLN A 399 10.51 -21.90 -13.45
C GLN A 399 10.40 -23.29 -12.83
N THR A 400 9.34 -23.56 -12.05
CA THR A 400 8.94 -24.93 -11.78
C THR A 400 8.84 -25.58 -13.16
N PRO A 401 9.62 -26.64 -13.46
CA PRO A 401 9.48 -27.33 -14.72
C PRO A 401 8.00 -27.65 -14.87
N ALA A 402 7.42 -27.26 -16.02
CA ALA A 402 6.07 -27.67 -16.35
C ALA A 402 5.96 -29.18 -16.07
N PRO A 403 4.88 -29.67 -15.42
CA PRO A 403 4.72 -31.10 -15.24
C PRO A 403 4.91 -31.76 -16.60
N ALA A 404 5.86 -32.70 -16.69
CA ALA A 404 6.10 -33.40 -17.93
C ALA A 404 4.74 -33.88 -18.45
N PRO A 405 4.42 -33.67 -19.74
CA PRO A 405 3.16 -34.14 -20.29
C PRO A 405 3.06 -35.64 -19.98
N PRO A 406 1.87 -36.14 -19.58
CA PRO A 406 1.73 -37.53 -19.21
C PRO A 406 2.23 -38.37 -20.37
N VAL A 407 3.23 -39.21 -20.07
CA VAL A 407 3.78 -40.20 -21.00
C VAL A 407 2.61 -41.03 -21.51
N SER A 408 2.15 -40.72 -22.71
CA SER A 408 1.19 -41.55 -23.42
C SER A 408 1.93 -42.81 -23.82
N PRO A 409 1.44 -44.01 -23.48
CA PRO A 409 2.13 -45.24 -23.81
C PRO A 409 2.28 -45.33 -25.33
N GLU A 410 3.53 -45.50 -25.76
CA GLU A 410 3.95 -45.63 -27.15
C GLU A 410 3.16 -46.74 -27.85
N THR A 411 2.35 -46.37 -28.84
CA THR A 411 1.95 -47.30 -29.90
C THR A 411 3.11 -47.42 -30.89
N PRO A 412 3.66 -48.63 -31.13
CA PRO A 412 4.75 -48.80 -32.06
C PRO A 412 4.22 -48.78 -33.50
N THR A 413 4.71 -47.84 -34.32
CA THR A 413 4.56 -47.89 -35.78
C THR A 413 5.90 -48.17 -36.47
N PRO A 414 5.88 -48.83 -37.64
CA PRO A 414 7.01 -49.61 -38.12
C PRO A 414 8.07 -48.77 -38.81
N GLN A 415 9.31 -49.20 -38.61
CA GLN A 415 10.52 -48.72 -39.24
C GLN A 415 10.42 -48.73 -40.77
N SER A 416 10.51 -47.55 -41.40
CA SER A 416 10.89 -47.42 -42.81
C SER A 416 12.18 -46.61 -42.92
N LEU A 417 13.23 -47.29 -43.35
CA LEU A 417 14.56 -46.80 -43.66
C LEU A 417 14.53 -45.53 -44.53
N ARG A 418 15.03 -44.41 -44.00
CA ARG A 418 15.38 -43.21 -44.80
C ARG A 418 16.85 -42.87 -44.61
N TRP A 419 17.66 -43.53 -45.42
CA TRP A 419 19.06 -43.29 -45.77
C TRP A 419 19.42 -41.84 -46.22
N LEU A 420 18.52 -40.88 -46.03
CA LEU A 420 18.70 -39.46 -46.39
C LEU A 420 19.05 -38.56 -45.19
N ASP A 421 19.13 -39.10 -43.97
CA ASP A 421 19.58 -38.34 -42.78
C ASP A 421 21.12 -38.17 -42.72
N LEU A 422 21.86 -38.69 -43.71
CA LEU A 422 23.33 -38.68 -43.73
C LEU A 422 23.94 -37.38 -44.30
N LEU A 423 23.12 -36.38 -44.67
CA LEU A 423 23.58 -35.14 -45.31
C LEU A 423 23.09 -33.85 -44.65
N ILE A 424 22.53 -33.91 -43.45
CA ILE A 424 22.16 -32.72 -42.66
C ILE A 424 22.76 -32.89 -41.26
N PRO A 425 23.63 -31.98 -40.77
CA PRO A 425 23.95 -31.95 -39.35
C PRO A 425 22.68 -31.50 -38.63
N VAL A 426 21.86 -32.47 -38.24
CA VAL A 426 20.74 -32.22 -37.33
C VAL A 426 21.38 -31.92 -35.99
N ALA A 427 21.39 -30.64 -35.64
CA ALA A 427 21.74 -30.19 -34.30
C ALA A 427 20.81 -30.91 -33.31
N GLN A 428 21.36 -31.92 -32.63
CA GLN A 428 20.72 -32.46 -31.45
C GLN A 428 20.76 -31.35 -30.40
N ALA A 429 19.62 -30.71 -30.18
CA ALA A 429 19.33 -30.03 -28.93
C ALA A 429 19.14 -31.12 -27.87
N GLU A 430 20.27 -31.67 -27.44
CA GLU A 430 20.36 -32.49 -26.25
C GLU A 430 19.99 -31.58 -25.08
N ALA A 431 18.94 -31.96 -24.35
CA ALA A 431 18.60 -31.34 -23.08
C ALA A 431 19.83 -31.46 -22.17
N ALA A 432 20.53 -30.35 -21.97
CA ALA A 432 21.75 -30.34 -21.17
C ALA A 432 21.42 -30.34 -19.67
N PRO A 433 21.86 -31.36 -18.91
CA PRO A 433 22.06 -31.27 -17.47
C PRO A 433 23.25 -30.34 -17.18
N HIS A 434 23.15 -29.49 -16.16
CA HIS A 434 24.26 -28.75 -15.53
C HIS A 434 25.31 -28.13 -16.48
N THR A 435 25.02 -26.95 -17.04
CA THR A 435 25.97 -26.15 -17.83
C THR A 435 26.75 -25.17 -16.96
N THR A 436 28.09 -25.26 -17.02
CA THR A 436 29.15 -24.27 -16.66
C THR A 436 28.90 -23.33 -15.46
N PRO A 437 29.81 -23.24 -14.46
CA PRO A 437 29.65 -22.23 -13.42
C PRO A 437 29.52 -20.86 -14.09
N ASP A 438 28.45 -20.14 -13.74
CA ASP A 438 28.21 -18.78 -14.18
C ASP A 438 29.52 -17.98 -14.00
N ALA A 439 29.96 -17.23 -15.02
CA ALA A 439 31.20 -16.47 -14.95
C ALA A 439 31.19 -15.52 -13.73
N ALA A 440 30.03 -14.99 -13.35
CA ALA A 440 29.87 -14.25 -12.10
C ALA A 440 30.12 -15.10 -10.85
N GLN A 441 29.68 -16.36 -10.82
CA GLN A 441 29.97 -17.28 -9.72
C GLN A 441 31.47 -17.60 -9.63
N GLN A 442 32.13 -17.87 -10.76
CA GLN A 442 33.57 -18.12 -10.78
C GLN A 442 34.38 -16.93 -10.26
N LEU A 443 33.97 -15.71 -10.63
CA LEU A 443 34.59 -14.47 -10.13
C LEU A 443 34.25 -14.23 -8.65
N SER A 444 33.04 -14.60 -8.21
CA SER A 444 32.65 -14.55 -6.79
C SER A 444 33.52 -15.48 -5.93
N ASP A 445 33.72 -16.72 -6.39
CA ASP A 445 34.52 -17.73 -5.69
C ASP A 445 35.98 -17.29 -5.55
N GLN A 446 36.54 -16.62 -6.56
CA GLN A 446 37.89 -16.02 -6.48
C GLN A 446 37.98 -14.91 -5.43
N LEU A 447 36.88 -14.20 -5.17
CA LEU A 447 36.82 -13.10 -4.20
C LEU A 447 36.48 -13.59 -2.78
N HIS A 448 36.21 -14.88 -2.59
CA HIS A 448 35.79 -15.42 -1.30
C HIS A 448 36.81 -15.13 -0.21
N GLU A 449 36.38 -14.43 0.84
CA GLU A 449 37.21 -13.97 1.96
C GLU A 449 38.46 -13.16 1.58
N TRP A 450 38.54 -12.62 0.35
CA TRP A 450 39.72 -11.89 -0.13
C TRP A 450 39.72 -10.44 0.37
N ILE A 451 40.71 -10.12 1.21
CA ILE A 451 41.09 -8.77 1.61
C ILE A 451 42.43 -8.44 0.95
N PRO A 452 42.47 -7.58 -0.09
CA PRO A 452 43.68 -7.37 -0.88
C PRO A 452 44.75 -6.64 -0.08
N GLN A 453 46.01 -7.08 -0.22
CA GLN A 453 47.20 -6.31 0.17
C GLN A 453 47.54 -5.25 -0.91
N PRO A 454 48.32 -4.21 -0.59
CA PRO A 454 48.66 -3.16 -1.55
C PRO A 454 49.18 -3.67 -2.90
N GLU A 455 50.00 -4.72 -2.90
CA GLU A 455 50.57 -5.38 -4.08
C GLU A 455 49.56 -6.22 -4.89
N GLU A 456 48.42 -6.59 -4.29
CA GLU A 456 47.35 -7.37 -4.95
C GLU A 456 46.25 -6.48 -5.52
N MET A 457 46.30 -5.16 -5.28
CA MET A 457 45.22 -4.23 -5.59
C MET A 457 44.83 -4.19 -7.06
N ASP A 458 45.80 -4.27 -7.98
CA ASP A 458 45.53 -4.25 -9.41
C ASP A 458 44.78 -5.53 -9.86
N THR A 459 45.19 -6.69 -9.35
CA THR A 459 44.51 -7.96 -9.62
C THR A 459 43.12 -7.98 -9.01
N TYR A 460 42.98 -7.56 -7.75
CA TYR A 460 41.69 -7.45 -7.07
C TYR A 460 40.73 -6.52 -7.84
N ARG A 461 41.21 -5.33 -8.24
CA ARG A 461 40.44 -4.38 -9.05
C ARG A 461 39.97 -5.00 -10.36
N ALA A 462 40.83 -5.76 -11.06
CA ALA A 462 40.47 -6.41 -12.30
C ALA A 462 39.37 -7.47 -12.11
N VAL A 463 39.48 -8.31 -11.08
CA VAL A 463 38.48 -9.35 -10.76
C VAL A 463 37.14 -8.73 -10.36
N VAL A 464 37.15 -7.72 -9.48
CA VAL A 464 35.91 -7.02 -9.09
C VAL A 464 35.27 -6.31 -10.27
N ASN A 465 36.06 -5.60 -11.10
CA ASN A 465 35.51 -4.95 -12.30
C ASN A 465 34.85 -5.97 -13.23
N ALA A 466 35.50 -7.10 -13.47
CA ALA A 466 34.94 -8.19 -14.29
C ALA A 466 33.64 -8.74 -13.68
N LEU A 467 33.56 -8.88 -12.35
CA LEU A 467 32.35 -9.33 -11.67
C LEU A 467 31.20 -8.32 -11.85
N LEU A 468 31.46 -7.05 -11.55
CA LEU A 468 30.46 -5.97 -11.70
C LEU A 468 29.94 -5.90 -13.14
N ASP A 469 30.83 -5.99 -14.13
CA ASP A 469 30.47 -5.98 -15.54
C ASP A 469 29.65 -7.22 -15.94
N ASN A 470 30.05 -8.41 -15.48
CA ASN A 470 29.37 -9.65 -15.83
C ASN A 470 27.94 -9.69 -15.26
N VAL A 471 27.78 -9.37 -13.97
CA VAL A 471 26.46 -9.30 -13.32
C VAL A 471 25.58 -8.25 -14.00
N ARG A 472 26.12 -7.05 -14.26
CA ARG A 472 25.37 -6.00 -14.96
C ARG A 472 24.88 -6.47 -16.33
N GLN A 473 25.76 -7.09 -17.13
CA GLN A 473 25.41 -7.59 -18.46
C GLN A 473 24.36 -8.68 -18.42
N ARG A 474 24.41 -9.57 -17.41
CA ARG A 474 23.41 -10.62 -17.19
C ARG A 474 22.03 -10.02 -16.87
N GLU A 475 21.97 -9.01 -16.01
CA GLU A 475 20.69 -8.47 -15.52
C GLU A 475 20.06 -7.40 -16.46
N THR A 476 20.86 -6.71 -17.28
CA THR A 476 20.37 -5.64 -18.17
C THR A 476 19.31 -6.10 -19.19
N PRO A 477 19.47 -7.23 -19.91
CA PRO A 477 18.48 -7.68 -20.90
C PRO A 477 17.11 -8.02 -20.30
N THR A 478 17.08 -8.44 -19.03
CA THR A 478 15.85 -8.91 -18.36
C THR A 478 14.89 -7.78 -17.98
N THR A 479 15.30 -6.50 -18.08
CA THR A 479 14.64 -5.41 -17.35
C THR A 479 13.98 -4.30 -18.18
N ARG A 480 13.76 -4.48 -19.49
CA ARG A 480 13.06 -3.50 -20.36
C ARG A 480 13.60 -2.06 -20.21
N ILE A 481 14.93 -1.89 -20.28
CA ILE A 481 15.59 -0.58 -20.33
C ILE A 481 16.08 -0.25 -21.74
N SER A 482 16.06 1.04 -22.10
CA SER A 482 16.56 1.52 -23.39
C SER A 482 18.08 1.49 -23.47
N VAL A 483 18.65 1.61 -24.67
CA VAL A 483 20.11 1.66 -24.88
C VAL A 483 20.74 2.84 -24.11
N ALA A 484 20.08 4.00 -24.10
CA ALA A 484 20.58 5.17 -23.36
C ALA A 484 20.57 4.94 -21.85
N GLU A 485 19.54 4.27 -21.32
CA GLU A 485 19.48 3.90 -19.91
C GLU A 485 20.52 2.83 -19.55
N ALA A 486 20.75 1.85 -20.43
CA ALA A 486 21.78 0.85 -20.26
C ALA A 486 23.19 1.45 -20.18
N GLU A 487 23.44 2.53 -20.92
CA GLU A 487 24.72 3.25 -20.87
C GLU A 487 24.90 4.00 -19.55
N ILE A 488 23.85 4.66 -19.04
CA ILE A 488 23.87 5.25 -17.70
C ILE A 488 24.07 4.16 -16.63
N PHE A 489 23.38 3.03 -16.79
CA PHE A 489 23.45 1.91 -15.88
C PHE A 489 24.84 1.25 -15.84
N ARG A 490 25.57 1.27 -16.97
CA ARG A 490 26.97 0.82 -17.09
C ARG A 490 27.90 1.48 -16.08
N HIS A 491 27.68 2.76 -15.81
CA HIS A 491 28.49 3.53 -14.86
C HIS A 491 27.88 3.58 -13.45
N LEU A 492 26.56 3.42 -13.34
CA LEU A 492 25.86 3.47 -12.06
C LEU A 492 26.33 2.36 -11.11
N VAL A 493 26.37 1.10 -11.56
CA VAL A 493 26.74 -0.06 -10.73
C VAL A 493 28.13 0.10 -10.09
N PRO A 494 29.22 0.33 -10.84
CA PRO A 494 30.55 0.53 -10.25
C PRO A 494 30.65 1.78 -9.39
N ALA A 495 29.93 2.86 -9.72
CA ALA A 495 29.89 4.06 -8.88
C ALA A 495 29.20 3.80 -7.53
N THR A 496 28.12 3.03 -7.52
CA THR A 496 27.44 2.61 -6.29
C THR A 496 28.35 1.73 -5.44
N ALA A 497 28.96 0.67 -5.99
CA ALA A 497 29.92 -0.15 -5.24
C ALA A 497 31.08 0.68 -4.66
N MET A 498 31.52 1.71 -5.39
CA MET A 498 32.62 2.57 -4.96
C MET A 498 32.22 3.44 -3.76
N ILE A 499 31.09 4.13 -3.81
CA ILE A 499 30.67 4.97 -2.68
C ILE A 499 30.26 4.14 -1.46
N GLU A 500 29.66 2.97 -1.68
CA GLU A 500 29.11 2.13 -0.62
C GLU A 500 30.20 1.38 0.16
N SER A 501 31.17 0.76 -0.53
CA SER A 501 32.18 -0.08 0.13
C SER A 501 33.60 0.10 -0.39
N CYS A 502 33.82 1.00 -1.35
CA CYS A 502 35.08 1.06 -2.09
C CYS A 502 35.42 -0.31 -2.72
N TRP A 503 34.41 -0.94 -3.33
CA TRP A 503 34.49 -2.25 -3.99
C TRP A 503 34.92 -3.40 -3.07
N ARG A 504 34.63 -3.33 -1.77
CA ARG A 504 35.03 -4.36 -0.79
C ARG A 504 33.83 -5.16 -0.29
N GLN A 505 33.92 -6.48 -0.39
CA GLN A 505 33.00 -7.39 0.31
C GLN A 505 33.46 -7.69 1.73
N TYR A 506 34.77 -7.85 1.94
CA TYR A 506 35.36 -8.33 3.19
C TYR A 506 36.24 -7.29 3.88
N ALA A 507 36.29 -7.37 5.20
CA ALA A 507 37.12 -6.56 6.09
C ALA A 507 37.71 -7.44 7.19
N ARG A 508 38.77 -6.95 7.83
CA ARG A 508 39.38 -7.62 8.98
C ARG A 508 38.90 -6.94 10.26
N GLU A 509 38.21 -7.70 11.11
CA GLU A 509 37.76 -7.25 12.43
C GLU A 509 38.25 -8.22 13.50
N ASN A 510 38.90 -7.71 14.55
CA ASN A 510 39.44 -8.52 15.65
C ASN A 510 40.31 -9.72 15.20
N GLY A 511 41.02 -9.56 14.09
CA GLY A 511 41.90 -10.60 13.53
C GLY A 511 41.20 -11.65 12.67
N ALA A 512 39.88 -11.64 12.55
CA ALA A 512 39.11 -12.52 11.67
C ALA A 512 38.67 -11.80 10.39
N VAL A 513 38.57 -12.55 9.29
CA VAL A 513 37.91 -12.07 8.07
C VAL A 513 36.40 -12.07 8.34
N THR A 514 35.76 -10.96 8.02
CA THR A 514 34.31 -10.77 8.07
C THR A 514 33.87 -9.97 6.84
N TYR A 515 32.58 -9.77 6.67
CA TYR A 515 32.04 -8.91 5.61
C TYR A 515 32.03 -7.43 6.07
N VAL A 516 32.16 -6.51 5.11
CA VAL A 516 32.03 -5.07 5.35
C VAL A 516 30.62 -4.78 5.87
N ARG A 517 30.52 -4.05 6.98
CA ARG A 517 29.25 -3.67 7.59
C ARG A 517 29.22 -2.18 7.90
N SER A 518 28.17 -1.47 7.46
CA SER A 518 27.96 -0.08 7.84
C SER A 518 27.48 0.03 9.30
N PRO A 519 27.61 1.22 9.93
CA PRO A 519 26.94 1.51 11.20
C PRO A 519 25.43 1.30 11.15
N SER A 520 24.79 1.55 10.00
CA SER A 520 23.35 1.31 9.78
C SER A 520 22.98 -0.16 9.53
N GLY A 521 23.97 -1.06 9.53
CA GLY A 521 23.78 -2.50 9.42
C GLY A 521 23.71 -3.04 7.99
N SER A 522 23.96 -2.22 6.97
CA SER A 522 24.13 -2.65 5.58
C SER A 522 25.38 -3.49 5.40
N ILE A 523 25.36 -4.43 4.45
CA ILE A 523 26.43 -5.46 4.33
C ILE A 523 26.97 -5.63 2.90
N GLY A 524 28.26 -5.95 2.84
CA GLY A 524 28.97 -6.37 1.63
C GLY A 524 29.24 -5.26 0.62
N MET A 525 29.65 -5.64 -0.59
CA MET A 525 30.15 -4.72 -1.61
C MET A 525 29.15 -3.63 -2.01
N MET A 526 27.87 -3.98 -2.10
CA MET A 526 26.79 -3.08 -2.47
C MET A 526 26.07 -2.49 -1.24
N GLN A 527 26.54 -2.76 -0.01
CA GLN A 527 25.93 -2.29 1.25
C GLN A 527 24.40 -2.45 1.29
N ILE A 528 23.94 -3.68 1.09
CA ILE A 528 22.51 -4.00 1.10
C ILE A 528 22.06 -4.15 2.55
N ASN A 529 20.99 -3.45 2.94
CA ASN A 529 20.47 -3.53 4.30
C ASN A 529 19.61 -4.81 4.49
N PRO A 530 20.01 -5.74 5.38
CA PRO A 530 19.25 -6.98 5.58
C PRO A 530 17.81 -6.76 6.03
N ARG A 531 17.54 -5.74 6.86
CA ARG A 531 16.18 -5.46 7.38
C ARG A 531 15.26 -5.00 6.26
N VAL A 532 15.75 -4.13 5.38
CA VAL A 532 15.00 -3.62 4.22
C VAL A 532 14.65 -4.76 3.26
N TRP A 533 15.60 -5.64 3.01
CA TRP A 533 15.54 -6.61 1.91
C TRP A 533 15.20 -8.05 2.35
N ARG A 534 14.88 -8.24 3.63
CA ARG A 534 14.40 -9.50 4.22
C ARG A 534 13.23 -10.08 3.42
N GLY A 535 13.23 -11.39 3.19
CA GLY A 535 12.18 -12.07 2.42
C GLY A 535 12.35 -11.97 0.90
N ILE A 536 13.11 -10.98 0.40
CA ILE A 536 13.36 -10.81 -1.04
C ILE A 536 14.71 -11.43 -1.42
N PHE A 537 15.77 -11.14 -0.66
CA PHE A 537 17.12 -11.64 -0.89
C PHE A 537 17.62 -12.52 0.27
N ASP A 538 18.47 -13.50 -0.05
CA ASP A 538 19.07 -14.41 0.92
C ASP A 538 20.17 -13.69 1.71
N ILE A 539 19.91 -13.47 3.00
CA ILE A 539 20.79 -12.70 3.87
C ILE A 539 22.14 -13.40 4.11
N GLN A 540 22.20 -14.73 4.11
CA GLN A 540 23.47 -15.43 4.29
C GLN A 540 24.34 -15.31 3.04
N ARG A 541 23.73 -15.42 1.86
CA ARG A 541 24.45 -15.18 0.60
C ARG A 541 24.89 -13.74 0.45
N LEU A 542 24.10 -12.75 0.88
CA LEU A 542 24.54 -11.34 0.89
C LEU A 542 25.83 -11.10 1.69
N LYS A 543 26.09 -11.92 2.72
CA LYS A 543 27.30 -11.85 3.55
C LYS A 543 28.50 -12.56 2.93
N ASN A 544 28.28 -13.75 2.38
CA ASN A 544 29.36 -14.70 2.09
C ASN A 544 29.62 -14.92 0.59
N ASP A 545 28.78 -14.36 -0.29
CA ASP A 545 28.85 -14.50 -1.74
C ASP A 545 28.89 -13.11 -2.38
N THR A 546 30.09 -12.68 -2.79
CA THR A 546 30.34 -11.36 -3.38
C THR A 546 29.49 -11.14 -4.63
N GLY A 547 29.41 -12.16 -5.49
CA GLY A 547 28.60 -12.15 -6.71
C GLY A 547 27.11 -12.02 -6.42
N TYR A 548 26.60 -12.73 -5.41
CA TYR A 548 25.20 -12.58 -4.98
C TYR A 548 24.91 -11.18 -4.41
N ASN A 549 25.85 -10.60 -3.64
CA ASN A 549 25.73 -9.23 -3.14
C ASN A 549 25.68 -8.21 -4.29
N VAL A 550 26.57 -8.35 -5.28
CA VAL A 550 26.56 -7.52 -6.49
C VAL A 550 25.27 -7.71 -7.29
N TYR A 551 24.80 -8.95 -7.46
CA TYR A 551 23.54 -9.28 -8.13
C TYR A 551 22.34 -8.59 -7.47
N ALA A 552 22.18 -8.75 -6.17
CA ALA A 552 21.08 -8.15 -5.43
C ALA A 552 21.11 -6.61 -5.54
N GLY A 553 22.29 -6.00 -5.36
CA GLY A 553 22.46 -4.55 -5.48
C GLY A 553 22.16 -4.03 -6.89
N THR A 554 22.58 -4.78 -7.91
CA THR A 554 22.29 -4.49 -9.32
C THR A 554 20.78 -4.55 -9.61
N ARG A 555 20.07 -5.57 -9.10
CA ARG A 555 18.60 -5.69 -9.26
C ARG A 555 17.86 -4.55 -8.55
N ILE A 556 18.29 -4.16 -7.35
CA ILE A 556 17.72 -3.03 -6.63
C ILE A 556 17.91 -1.72 -7.42
N LEU A 557 19.12 -1.46 -7.92
CA LEU A 557 19.39 -0.28 -8.75
C LEU A 557 18.56 -0.27 -10.03
N LEU A 558 18.42 -1.41 -10.73
CA LEU A 558 17.57 -1.52 -11.92
C LEU A 558 16.11 -1.19 -11.61
N ARG A 559 15.58 -1.73 -10.50
CA ARG A 559 14.22 -1.43 -10.06
C ARG A 559 14.04 0.06 -9.81
N TYR A 560 14.96 0.68 -9.07
CA TYR A 560 14.88 2.10 -8.75
C TYR A 560 15.07 3.01 -9.96
N LEU A 561 15.93 2.62 -10.90
CA LEU A 561 16.06 3.32 -12.18
C LEU A 561 14.72 3.33 -12.93
N ARG A 562 14.11 2.15 -13.08
CA ARG A 562 12.87 1.98 -13.84
C ARG A 562 11.67 2.67 -13.20
N LEU A 563 11.50 2.55 -11.90
CA LEU A 563 10.27 2.96 -11.22
C LEU A 563 10.33 4.39 -10.70
N TYR A 564 11.49 4.84 -10.21
CA TYR A 564 11.60 6.12 -9.50
C TYR A 564 12.45 7.15 -10.25
N ALA A 565 13.54 6.72 -10.88
CA ALA A 565 14.43 7.64 -11.57
C ALA A 565 13.86 8.12 -12.91
N ARG A 566 13.22 7.24 -13.69
CA ARG A 566 12.58 7.58 -14.97
C ARG A 566 11.58 8.74 -14.87
N PRO A 567 10.59 8.73 -13.96
CA PRO A 567 9.67 9.86 -13.81
C PRO A 567 10.39 11.17 -13.46
N ILE A 568 11.46 11.11 -12.67
CA ILE A 568 12.24 12.29 -12.28
C ILE A 568 12.99 12.86 -13.49
N ALA A 569 13.74 12.03 -14.22
CA ALA A 569 14.50 12.46 -15.39
C ALA A 569 13.59 12.99 -16.50
N ALA A 570 12.41 12.40 -16.69
CA ALA A 570 11.40 12.91 -17.61
C ALA A 570 10.89 14.31 -17.19
N ARG A 571 10.64 14.51 -15.90
CA ARG A 571 10.18 15.80 -15.35
C ARG A 571 11.25 16.90 -15.41
N THR A 572 12.53 16.56 -15.18
CA THR A 572 13.63 17.54 -15.23
C THR A 572 14.18 17.75 -16.64
N GLY A 573 13.86 16.87 -17.59
CA GLY A 573 14.42 16.88 -18.94
C GLY A 573 15.92 16.54 -18.98
N THR A 574 16.48 16.00 -17.89
CA THR A 574 17.92 15.74 -17.75
C THR A 574 18.19 14.23 -17.65
N PRO A 575 18.72 13.58 -18.70
CA PRO A 575 18.93 12.13 -18.70
C PRO A 575 19.83 11.64 -17.56
N THR A 576 20.86 12.41 -17.18
CA THR A 576 21.79 12.04 -16.11
C THR A 576 21.18 12.06 -14.71
N ASP A 577 20.00 12.68 -14.53
CA ASP A 577 19.25 12.57 -13.29
C ASP A 577 18.76 11.13 -13.04
N LEU A 578 18.77 10.25 -14.07
CA LEU A 578 18.56 8.82 -13.87
C LEU A 578 19.56 8.23 -12.86
N ALA A 579 20.86 8.56 -12.99
CA ALA A 579 21.88 8.06 -12.07
C ALA A 579 21.69 8.61 -10.66
N ARG A 580 21.47 9.93 -10.54
CA ARG A 580 21.31 10.62 -9.25
C ARG A 580 20.08 10.14 -8.50
N ALA A 581 18.95 10.02 -9.19
CA ALA A 581 17.70 9.55 -8.61
C ALA A 581 17.75 8.07 -8.23
N SER A 582 18.37 7.23 -9.07
CA SER A 582 18.54 5.80 -8.75
C SER A 582 19.37 5.61 -7.48
N TYR A 583 20.49 6.35 -7.35
CA TYR A 583 21.33 6.26 -6.17
C TYR A 583 20.67 6.88 -4.92
N ALA A 584 19.98 8.01 -5.05
CA ALA A 584 19.26 8.60 -3.94
C ALA A 584 18.18 7.64 -3.39
N ALA A 585 17.48 6.93 -4.27
CA ALA A 585 16.55 5.86 -3.90
C ALA A 585 17.27 4.64 -3.30
N TYR A 586 18.43 4.25 -3.85
CA TYR A 586 19.25 3.16 -3.32
C TYR A 586 19.64 3.40 -1.86
N ASN A 587 20.11 4.62 -1.59
CA ASN A 587 20.67 5.03 -0.32
C ASN A 587 19.61 5.26 0.78
N ALA A 588 18.41 5.76 0.45
CA ALA A 588 17.41 6.11 1.47
C ALA A 588 15.95 5.75 1.12
N GLY A 589 15.75 4.88 0.14
CA GLY A 589 14.45 4.34 -0.25
C GLY A 589 13.71 5.15 -1.32
N PRO A 590 12.61 4.60 -1.87
CA PRO A 590 11.86 5.17 -3.00
C PRO A 590 11.55 6.67 -2.89
N ARG A 591 11.05 7.12 -1.73
CA ARG A 591 10.68 8.53 -1.48
C ARG A 591 11.87 9.50 -1.58
N ALA A 592 13.09 9.01 -1.42
CA ALA A 592 14.30 9.81 -1.47
C ALA A 592 14.79 10.08 -2.90
N ALA A 593 14.24 9.42 -3.93
CA ALA A 593 14.72 9.51 -5.31
C ALA A 593 14.88 10.95 -5.82
N GLY A 594 13.97 11.85 -5.43
CA GLY A 594 14.00 13.26 -5.85
C GLY A 594 14.77 14.21 -4.92
N ARG A 595 15.39 13.73 -3.84
CA ARG A 595 15.92 14.60 -2.77
C ARG A 595 16.98 15.59 -3.24
N PHE A 596 17.81 15.18 -4.21
CA PHE A 596 18.90 16.00 -4.74
C PHE A 596 18.43 17.26 -5.50
N LEU A 597 17.13 17.36 -5.81
CA LEU A 597 16.50 18.54 -6.43
C LEU A 597 16.02 19.58 -5.41
N ARG A 598 15.91 19.22 -4.12
CA ARG A 598 15.43 20.14 -3.07
C ARG A 598 16.41 21.29 -2.86
N ALA A 599 15.91 22.52 -2.66
CA ALA A 599 16.78 23.67 -2.40
C ALA A 599 17.49 23.59 -1.04
N HIS A 600 16.81 23.00 -0.05
CA HIS A 600 17.33 22.84 1.31
C HIS A 600 17.41 21.35 1.65
N ARG A 601 18.61 20.93 2.06
CA ARG A 601 18.96 19.60 2.55
C ARG A 601 19.96 19.73 3.68
N LYS A 602 19.91 18.79 4.64
CA LYS A 602 20.96 18.63 5.66
C LYS A 602 22.33 18.48 5.00
N SER A 603 23.36 19.06 5.60
CA SER A 603 24.74 19.08 5.05
C SER A 603 25.26 17.68 4.71
N ARG A 604 25.05 16.70 5.60
CA ARG A 604 25.45 15.30 5.40
C ARG A 604 24.86 14.68 4.13
N ILE A 605 23.57 14.86 3.88
CA ILE A 605 22.89 14.28 2.71
C ILE A 605 23.40 14.91 1.43
N ARG A 606 23.63 16.23 1.44
CA ARG A 606 24.22 16.93 0.30
C ARG A 606 25.62 16.39 -0.03
N GLN A 607 26.45 16.16 0.98
CA GLN A 607 27.79 15.59 0.80
C GLN A 607 27.73 14.18 0.21
N ILE A 608 26.78 13.34 0.63
CA ILE A 608 26.58 12.00 0.06
C ILE A 608 26.20 12.09 -1.42
N ASP A 609 25.20 12.92 -1.76
CA ASP A 609 24.73 13.07 -3.14
C ASP A 609 25.82 13.67 -4.05
N GLU A 610 26.60 14.65 -3.56
CA GLU A 610 27.72 15.26 -4.29
C GLU A 610 28.88 14.28 -4.47
N LYS A 611 29.24 13.53 -3.42
CA LYS A 611 30.29 12.51 -3.49
C LYS A 611 29.93 11.43 -4.52
N PHE A 612 28.70 10.92 -4.48
CA PHE A 612 28.22 9.95 -5.47
C PHE A 612 28.31 10.53 -6.88
N TRP A 613 27.82 11.75 -7.06
CA TRP A 613 27.79 12.39 -8.37
C TRP A 613 29.19 12.56 -8.96
N ASN A 614 30.17 12.96 -8.14
CA ASN A 614 31.56 13.09 -8.58
C ASN A 614 32.17 11.74 -8.98
N LEU A 615 31.93 10.67 -8.19
CA LEU A 615 32.40 9.32 -8.51
C LEU A 615 31.78 8.80 -9.81
N TYR A 616 30.47 8.96 -9.97
CA TYR A 616 29.75 8.59 -11.19
C TYR A 616 30.31 9.32 -12.41
N GLN A 617 30.49 10.65 -12.33
CA GLN A 617 31.02 11.44 -13.43
C GLN A 617 32.44 11.02 -13.81
N ALA A 618 33.31 10.74 -12.83
CA ALA A 618 34.67 10.30 -13.07
C ALA A 618 34.72 8.93 -13.77
N ILE A 619 33.89 7.97 -13.34
CA ILE A 619 33.78 6.65 -13.98
C ILE A 619 33.19 6.78 -15.40
N ASN A 620 32.16 7.63 -15.57
CA ASN A 620 31.56 7.92 -16.86
C ASN A 620 32.56 8.55 -17.85
N ALA A 621 33.50 9.35 -17.35
CA ALA A 621 34.59 9.92 -18.14
C ALA A 621 35.76 8.95 -18.42
N GLY A 622 35.65 7.68 -18.02
CA GLY A 622 36.70 6.67 -18.22
C GLY A 622 37.85 6.78 -17.21
N GLY A 623 37.63 7.38 -16.04
CA GLY A 623 38.61 7.42 -14.96
C GLY A 623 38.93 6.03 -14.40
N THR A 624 40.13 5.89 -13.84
CA THR A 624 40.60 4.63 -13.22
C THR A 624 40.26 4.61 -11.74
N VAL A 625 39.68 3.50 -11.29
CA VAL A 625 39.34 3.27 -9.88
C VAL A 625 40.61 3.06 -9.05
N ASP A 626 40.77 3.87 -8.01
CA ASP A 626 41.80 3.73 -6.98
C ASP A 626 41.16 3.21 -5.69
N LEU A 627 41.39 1.92 -5.42
CA LEU A 627 40.85 1.23 -4.24
C LEU A 627 41.63 1.54 -2.96
N GLN A 628 42.87 2.05 -3.04
CA GLN A 628 43.62 2.46 -1.86
C GLN A 628 43.10 3.79 -1.33
N ALA A 629 42.90 4.77 -2.21
CA ALA A 629 42.35 6.07 -1.86
C ALA A 629 40.81 6.09 -1.78
N CYS A 630 40.15 5.06 -2.31
CA CYS A 630 38.69 5.02 -2.48
C CYS A 630 38.15 6.20 -3.28
N THR A 631 38.83 6.48 -4.40
CA THR A 631 38.51 7.55 -5.34
C THR A 631 38.60 7.04 -6.77
N VAL A 632 38.29 7.92 -7.72
CA VAL A 632 38.43 7.65 -9.16
C VAL A 632 39.36 8.73 -9.71
N VAL A 633 40.50 8.29 -10.25
CA VAL A 633 41.51 9.17 -10.83
C VAL A 633 41.15 9.42 -12.28
N ALA A 634 41.15 10.67 -12.71
CA ALA A 634 40.87 11.03 -14.10
C ALA A 634 41.83 10.30 -15.05
N SER A 635 41.32 9.78 -16.16
CA SER A 635 42.20 9.27 -17.21
C SER A 635 43.07 10.42 -17.73
N PRO A 636 44.38 10.21 -17.93
CA PRO A 636 45.22 11.22 -18.56
C PRO A 636 44.61 11.58 -19.91
N ALA A 637 44.42 12.87 -20.17
CA ALA A 637 43.90 13.34 -21.44
C ALA A 637 44.85 12.87 -22.55
N THR A 638 44.35 11.97 -23.41
CA THR A 638 45.03 11.54 -24.64
C THR A 638 44.94 12.60 -25.70
#